data_AF-A0A3Q1EZV0-F1
#
_entry.id   AF-A0A3Q1EZV0-F1
#
_cell.length_a   1.000
_cell.length_b   1.000
_cell.length_c   1.000
_cell.angle_alpha   90.00
_cell.angle_beta   90.00
_cell.angle_gamma   90.00
#
_symmetry.space_group_name_H-M   'P 1'
#
loop_
_entity.id
_entity.type
_entity.pdbx_description
1 polymer ?
#
loop_
_entity_poly.entity_id
_entity_poly.type
_entity_poly.pdbx_seq_one_letter_code
_entity_poly.pdbx_strand_id
1 'polypeptide(L)'
;MDVIDEGKANRHVAVTNMNEHSSRSHSIFLINIKQENIETEKKLSGKLYLVDLAGSEKVSKTGAEGAVLDEAKNINKSLSALGNVISALAEGTKTHVPYRDSKMTRILQDSLGGNCRTTIIICCSPSIYNEAETKSTLMFGQRAKTIKNTVSVNLELTAEEWKKKYEKEKDKNKSLKNIIQRLEAELNRWRNGENVPEEEQLSSKDQKNVEPNDNTPIIDNLLPAGGGVSVTGEEKTKYEEDITNLYKQLDDKDDEINQHSQLAEKLKEQMMDQEELLASTRRDYEKIQEELCRLQTENELAKEEVKEVLQALEELAVNYDQKSQEVEERDQTNLQLTEELQHKSVMLSVVQRELSQLQELNGLQRKRAAEVLNLLLRDLSDIGAIIGTSDVKTAASSESKGNGSAVEEEFTVARLYISKMKSEVKSLVNRSKQLESTQADAHRKIQANEKELASCQLLISQHQAKIKSLTDYMQNMEQKKRQLEESQDALTEELAKLQAHEKRHEVSGDEKEKEDIGRLDGDEDIKKTLEEQLENHREAHQKQLSRLRDEIEDKQRMLDELTDLNQGLLLEQERLMSDYDKVKAEEQEKDAKLQKLMLLNEQQEQAREDLKGLEETVAKELQTLHNLRKLFVQDLTTRVKKSAELDCEEGLGNVAQKQKISFLENNLEQLTKVHKQLVRDNADLRCELPKLEKRLRATAGRVKALENALKEAKENAMRDRKRYQQEVDRIKEAVRAKNMARRGYSAQIAKPIRPGHHPLSSPICSSVRAGGNDTHNN
;
A
#
# COMPACT_ATOMS: atom_id res chain seq x y z
N MET A 1 16.51 30.13 15.89
CA MET A 1 15.63 30.73 14.86
C MET A 1 15.82 30.05 13.52
N ASP A 2 16.99 29.48 13.27
CA ASP A 2 17.39 28.81 12.02
C ASP A 2 16.38 27.79 11.47
N VAL A 3 15.73 26.98 12.33
CA VAL A 3 14.68 26.03 11.91
C VAL A 3 13.45 26.73 11.33
N ILE A 4 13.08 27.91 11.86
CA ILE A 4 11.97 28.71 11.32
C ILE A 4 12.37 29.29 9.96
N ASP A 5 13.60 29.76 9.81
CA ASP A 5 14.08 30.34 8.56
C ASP A 5 14.23 29.27 7.46
N GLU A 6 14.71 28.08 7.80
CA GLU A 6 14.74 26.91 6.92
C GLU A 6 13.32 26.47 6.53
N GLY A 7 12.39 26.41 7.49
CA GLY A 7 10.99 26.09 7.22
C GLY A 7 10.31 27.11 6.30
N LYS A 8 10.61 28.40 6.47
CA LYS A 8 10.15 29.46 5.57
C LYS A 8 10.75 29.34 4.17
N ALA A 9 12.03 29.03 4.05
CA ALA A 9 12.71 28.85 2.76
C ALA A 9 12.15 27.66 1.96
N ASN A 10 11.74 26.58 2.67
CA ASN A 10 11.16 25.39 2.07
C ASN A 10 9.65 25.51 1.80
N ARG A 11 8.99 26.59 2.23
CA ARG A 11 7.56 26.80 1.99
C ARG A 11 7.31 27.09 0.52
N HIS A 12 6.33 26.40 -0.09
CA HIS A 12 5.92 26.66 -1.46
C HIS A 12 5.28 28.06 -1.55
N VAL A 13 5.96 28.99 -2.21
CA VAL A 13 5.50 30.36 -2.47
C VAL A 13 5.50 30.55 -3.98
N ALA A 14 4.35 30.94 -4.55
CA ALA A 14 4.27 31.38 -5.94
C ALA A 14 3.39 32.64 -6.04
N VAL A 15 3.81 33.57 -6.87
CA VAL A 15 3.22 34.91 -6.99
C VAL A 15 1.80 34.83 -7.56
N THR A 16 0.80 35.43 -6.92
CA THR A 16 -0.52 35.70 -7.54
C THR A 16 -0.69 37.21 -7.73
N ASN A 17 -1.58 37.63 -8.62
CA ASN A 17 -1.93 39.05 -8.80
C ASN A 17 -2.51 39.73 -7.54
N MET A 18 -2.86 38.96 -6.50
CA MET A 18 -3.41 39.46 -5.24
C MET A 18 -2.40 39.54 -4.10
N ASN A 19 -1.37 38.67 -4.07
CA ASN A 19 -0.31 38.70 -3.06
C ASN A 19 0.93 37.92 -3.51
N GLU A 20 2.11 38.47 -3.26
CA GLU A 20 3.39 37.98 -3.81
C GLU A 20 4.05 36.90 -2.92
N HIS A 21 3.78 36.87 -1.60
CA HIS A 21 4.67 36.18 -0.67
C HIS A 21 4.08 35.11 0.28
N SER A 22 2.75 34.90 0.35
CA SER A 22 2.18 33.98 1.37
C SER A 22 0.92 33.18 0.99
N SER A 23 0.30 33.39 -0.17
CA SER A 23 -1.11 33.00 -0.39
C SER A 23 -1.38 31.54 -0.73
N ARG A 24 -0.35 30.68 -0.82
CA ARG A 24 -0.50 29.37 -1.50
C ARG A 24 -0.35 28.10 -0.67
N SER A 25 -0.04 28.21 0.62
CA SER A 25 0.07 27.03 1.50
C SER A 25 -0.24 27.37 2.95
N HIS A 26 -0.86 26.43 3.67
CA HIS A 26 -1.02 26.50 5.11
C HIS A 26 0.26 26.04 5.80
N SER A 27 0.72 26.76 6.81
CA SER A 27 1.87 26.39 7.63
C SER A 27 1.43 26.14 9.07
N ILE A 28 1.90 25.04 9.66
CA ILE A 28 1.65 24.70 11.07
C ILE A 28 3.01 24.49 11.72
N PHE A 29 3.35 25.35 12.67
CA PHE A 29 4.55 25.24 13.48
C PHE A 29 4.17 24.78 14.89
N LEU A 30 4.65 23.60 15.28
CA LEU A 30 4.38 23.01 16.58
C LEU A 30 5.58 23.19 17.50
N ILE A 31 5.36 23.82 18.65
CA ILE A 31 6.31 23.86 19.75
C ILE A 31 5.80 22.89 20.82
N ASN A 32 6.60 21.87 21.12
CA ASN A 32 6.31 20.94 22.20
C ASN A 32 7.25 21.23 23.38
N ILE A 33 6.69 21.55 24.53
CA ILE A 33 7.40 21.85 25.76
C ILE A 33 7.12 20.72 26.74
N LYS A 34 8.15 19.95 27.05
CA LYS A 34 8.11 18.99 28.15
C LYS A 34 8.84 19.57 29.34
N GLN A 35 8.20 19.50 30.50
CA GLN A 35 8.77 19.96 31.76
C GLN A 35 8.70 18.80 32.76
N GLU A 36 9.79 18.60 33.48
CA GLU A 36 9.87 17.64 34.58
C GLU A 36 10.25 18.40 35.84
N ASN A 37 9.45 18.24 36.89
CA ASN A 37 9.77 18.76 38.20
C ASN A 37 10.55 17.68 38.96
N ILE A 38 11.83 17.95 39.25
CA ILE A 38 12.76 16.98 39.84
C ILE A 38 12.38 16.63 41.30
N GLU A 39 11.75 17.55 42.02
CA GLU A 39 11.36 17.34 43.43
C GLU A 39 10.06 16.54 43.59
N THR A 40 9.13 16.72 42.65
CA THR A 40 7.81 16.07 42.69
C THR A 40 7.66 14.94 41.68
N GLU A 41 8.68 14.71 40.85
CA GLU A 41 8.73 13.79 39.71
C GLU A 41 7.60 13.96 38.67
N LYS A 42 6.83 15.06 38.77
CA LYS A 42 5.72 15.34 37.86
C LYS A 42 6.23 15.79 36.51
N LYS A 43 5.72 15.16 35.46
CA LYS A 43 5.98 15.51 34.07
C LYS A 43 4.76 16.24 33.48
N LEU A 44 5.01 17.39 32.87
CA LEU A 44 4.02 18.23 32.18
C LEU A 44 4.38 18.33 30.70
N SER A 45 3.36 18.34 29.86
CA SER A 45 3.52 18.34 28.40
C SER A 45 2.63 19.39 27.74
N GLY A 46 3.21 20.49 27.29
CA GLY A 46 2.52 21.59 26.63
C GLY A 46 2.76 21.58 25.12
N LYS A 47 1.70 21.68 24.32
CA LYS A 47 1.80 21.83 22.86
C LYS A 47 1.26 23.19 22.45
N LEU A 48 2.06 23.98 21.75
CA LEU A 48 1.67 25.25 21.15
C LEU A 48 1.68 25.12 19.62
N TYR A 49 0.51 25.28 19.01
CA TYR A 49 0.36 25.33 17.56
C TYR A 49 0.31 26.78 17.10
N LEU A 50 1.25 27.15 16.22
CA LEU A 50 1.24 28.42 15.50
C LEU A 50 0.85 28.12 14.05
N VAL A 51 -0.34 28.53 13.66
CA VAL A 51 -0.94 28.18 12.37
C VAL A 51 -1.08 29.43 11.52
N ASP A 52 -0.42 29.44 10.35
CA ASP A 52 -0.55 30.47 9.33
C ASP A 52 -1.33 29.91 8.13
N LEU A 53 -2.58 30.34 7.99
CA LEU A 53 -3.47 29.85 6.94
C LEU A 53 -3.29 30.66 5.65
N ALA A 54 -3.38 29.97 4.52
CA ALA A 54 -3.44 30.58 3.20
C ALA A 54 -4.72 31.43 3.03
N GLY A 55 -4.71 32.23 1.96
CA GLY A 55 -5.78 33.17 1.65
C GLY A 55 -7.14 32.49 1.44
N SER A 56 -8.21 33.16 1.89
CA SER A 56 -9.61 32.70 1.76
C SER A 56 -10.32 33.27 0.53
N GLU A 57 -9.59 33.97 -0.34
CA GLU A 57 -10.14 34.63 -1.52
C GLU A 57 -10.69 33.63 -2.55
N LYS A 58 -11.75 34.08 -3.23
CA LYS A 58 -12.34 33.33 -4.33
C LYS A 58 -11.37 33.20 -5.51
N VAL A 59 -11.25 31.97 -5.98
CA VAL A 59 -10.42 31.60 -7.14
C VAL A 59 -10.76 32.41 -8.40
N SER A 60 -12.00 32.86 -8.57
CA SER A 60 -12.41 33.69 -9.72
C SER A 60 -11.75 35.07 -9.75
N LYS A 61 -11.27 35.59 -8.62
CA LYS A 61 -10.63 36.91 -8.53
C LYS A 61 -9.11 36.85 -8.75
N THR A 62 -8.51 35.66 -8.68
CA THR A 62 -7.06 35.51 -8.75
C THR A 62 -6.52 35.44 -10.18
N GLY A 63 -7.39 35.21 -11.18
CA GLY A 63 -6.98 35.04 -12.58
C GLY A 63 -6.08 33.82 -12.80
N ALA A 64 -6.11 32.85 -11.89
CA ALA A 64 -5.26 31.67 -11.92
C ALA A 64 -5.70 30.69 -13.03
N GLU A 65 -4.74 30.24 -13.84
CA GLU A 65 -4.95 29.26 -14.91
C GLU A 65 -4.08 28.00 -14.71
N GLY A 66 -4.51 26.88 -15.32
CA GLY A 66 -3.77 25.63 -15.32
C GLY A 66 -3.49 25.07 -13.92
N ALA A 67 -2.25 24.65 -13.66
CA ALA A 67 -1.85 24.05 -12.39
C ALA A 67 -2.07 24.97 -11.17
N VAL A 68 -2.01 26.29 -11.36
CA VAL A 68 -2.24 27.27 -10.30
C VAL A 68 -3.71 27.31 -9.87
N LEU A 69 -4.63 27.06 -10.81
CA LEU A 69 -6.05 26.98 -10.52
C LEU A 69 -6.37 25.78 -9.61
N ASP A 70 -5.75 24.63 -9.87
CA ASP A 70 -5.97 23.43 -9.07
C ASP A 70 -5.32 23.53 -7.68
N GLU A 71 -4.19 24.22 -7.56
CA GLU A 71 -3.60 24.61 -6.27
C GLU A 71 -4.58 25.50 -5.47
N ALA A 72 -5.11 26.56 -6.08
CA ALA A 72 -6.07 27.47 -5.45
C ALA A 72 -7.37 26.77 -5.02
N LYS A 73 -7.86 25.79 -5.80
CA LYS A 73 -9.01 24.96 -5.42
C LYS A 73 -8.72 24.11 -4.17
N ASN A 74 -7.53 23.50 -4.09
CA ASN A 74 -7.17 22.66 -2.95
C ASN A 74 -7.01 23.47 -1.66
N ILE A 75 -6.45 24.68 -1.74
CA ILE A 75 -6.40 25.63 -0.62
C ILE A 75 -7.81 25.94 -0.13
N ASN A 76 -8.70 26.34 -1.04
CA ASN A 76 -10.08 26.67 -0.69
C ASN A 76 -10.87 25.46 -0.17
N LYS A 77 -10.58 24.24 -0.64
CA LYS A 77 -11.18 23.01 -0.10
C LYS A 77 -10.84 22.83 1.38
N SER A 78 -9.58 23.01 1.77
CA SER A 78 -9.15 22.88 3.16
C SER A 78 -9.73 23.98 4.07
N LEU A 79 -9.84 25.22 3.59
CA LEU A 79 -10.50 26.31 4.32
C LEU A 79 -12.03 26.12 4.42
N SER A 80 -12.65 25.55 3.38
CA SER A 80 -14.08 25.20 3.40
C SER A 80 -14.37 24.11 4.44
N ALA A 81 -13.52 23.07 4.51
CA ALA A 81 -13.61 22.04 5.54
C ALA A 81 -13.49 22.64 6.96
N LEU A 82 -12.55 23.58 7.15
CA LEU A 82 -12.44 24.33 8.42
C LEU A 82 -13.73 25.09 8.73
N GLY A 83 -14.31 25.79 7.74
CA GLY A 83 -15.59 26.47 7.89
C GLY A 83 -16.75 25.55 8.28
N ASN A 84 -16.79 24.33 7.73
CA ASN A 84 -17.79 23.32 8.05
C ASN A 84 -17.64 22.82 9.49
N VAL A 85 -16.41 22.54 9.94
CA VAL A 85 -16.12 22.14 11.32
C VAL A 85 -16.54 23.23 12.31
N ILE A 86 -16.17 24.49 12.05
CA ILE A 86 -16.57 25.64 12.88
C ILE A 86 -18.09 25.76 12.95
N SER A 87 -18.79 25.58 11.83
CA SER A 87 -20.25 25.69 11.79
C SER A 87 -20.91 24.56 12.59
N ALA A 88 -20.42 23.32 12.44
CA ALA A 88 -20.94 22.18 13.20
C ALA A 88 -20.73 22.35 14.72
N LEU A 89 -19.57 22.85 15.13
CA LEU A 89 -19.27 23.14 16.54
C LEU A 89 -20.08 24.31 17.09
N ALA A 90 -20.31 25.35 16.28
CA ALA A 90 -21.10 26.50 16.69
C ALA A 90 -22.59 26.18 16.83
N GLU A 91 -23.13 25.29 15.99
CA GLU A 91 -24.51 24.81 16.06
C GLU A 91 -24.75 23.90 17.28
N GLY A 92 -23.76 23.11 17.70
CA GLY A 92 -23.81 22.27 18.90
C GLY A 92 -24.82 21.11 18.87
N THR A 93 -25.59 20.97 17.79
CA THR A 93 -26.63 19.94 17.62
C THR A 93 -26.14 18.69 16.87
N LYS A 94 -24.99 18.78 16.20
CA LYS A 94 -24.43 17.67 15.42
C LYS A 94 -23.60 16.76 16.31
N THR A 95 -24.00 15.50 16.43
CA THR A 95 -23.25 14.45 17.13
C THR A 95 -21.88 14.17 16.46
N HIS A 96 -21.78 14.39 15.15
CA HIS A 96 -20.56 14.18 14.38
C HIS A 96 -20.05 15.50 13.76
N VAL A 97 -18.80 15.85 14.06
CA VAL A 97 -18.09 17.01 13.50
C VAL A 97 -17.11 16.51 12.41
N PRO A 98 -17.15 17.06 11.18
CA PRO A 98 -16.45 16.49 10.01
C PRO A 98 -14.95 16.87 9.97
N TYR A 99 -14.17 16.54 11.00
CA TYR A 99 -12.73 16.82 11.02
C TYR A 99 -11.97 16.10 9.89
N ARG A 100 -12.49 14.98 9.39
CA ARG A 100 -11.84 14.14 8.37
C ARG A 100 -11.82 14.74 6.96
N ASP A 101 -12.63 15.76 6.68
CA ASP A 101 -12.74 16.39 5.36
C ASP A 101 -11.43 17.05 4.88
N SER A 102 -10.52 17.38 5.81
CA SER A 102 -9.19 17.91 5.52
C SER A 102 -8.16 17.41 6.51
N LYS A 103 -6.92 17.17 6.05
CA LYS A 103 -5.79 16.85 6.95
C LYS A 103 -5.56 17.95 7.99
N MET A 104 -5.79 19.21 7.60
CA MET A 104 -5.65 20.36 8.49
C MET A 104 -6.64 20.30 9.65
N THR A 105 -7.92 20.02 9.38
CA THR A 105 -8.96 19.93 10.42
C THR A 105 -8.76 18.71 11.33
N ARG A 106 -8.15 17.63 10.84
CA ARG A 106 -7.72 16.50 11.68
C ARG A 106 -6.59 16.88 12.64
N ILE A 107 -5.58 17.61 12.14
CA ILE A 107 -4.46 18.07 12.99
C ILE A 107 -4.96 19.06 14.05
N LEU A 108 -5.91 19.91 13.69
CA LEU A 108 -6.47 20.94 14.57
C LEU A 108 -7.68 20.47 15.39
N GLN A 109 -7.97 19.18 15.42
CA GLN A 109 -9.12 18.63 16.15
C GLN A 109 -9.05 18.97 17.65
N ASP A 110 -7.87 18.89 18.26
CA ASP A 110 -7.67 19.29 19.65
C ASP A 110 -7.91 20.79 19.87
N SER A 111 -7.60 21.62 18.86
CA SER A 111 -7.79 23.09 18.90
C SER A 111 -9.23 23.53 18.72
N LEU A 112 -10.07 22.73 18.07
CA LEU A 112 -11.44 23.10 17.74
C LEU A 112 -12.39 22.15 18.45
N GLY A 113 -12.86 22.50 19.65
CA GLY A 113 -13.76 21.66 20.45
C GLY A 113 -13.07 20.60 21.32
N GLY A 114 -11.73 20.55 21.34
CA GLY A 114 -10.94 19.59 22.12
C GLY A 114 -10.19 20.19 23.31
N ASN A 115 -9.10 19.52 23.73
CA ASN A 115 -8.25 19.96 24.83
C ASN A 115 -7.15 20.93 24.38
N CYS A 116 -7.54 22.18 24.14
CA CYS A 116 -6.60 23.23 23.76
C CYS A 116 -7.15 24.62 24.11
N ARG A 117 -6.27 25.53 24.53
CA ARG A 117 -6.59 26.97 24.57
C ARG A 117 -6.33 27.55 23.20
N THR A 118 -7.39 27.97 22.52
CA THR A 118 -7.31 28.36 21.11
C THR A 118 -7.64 29.83 20.93
N THR A 119 -6.79 30.53 20.18
CA THR A 119 -6.99 31.92 19.77
C THR A 119 -7.00 31.98 18.25
N ILE A 120 -8.01 32.63 17.67
CA ILE A 120 -8.14 32.81 16.23
C ILE A 120 -7.97 34.29 15.92
N ILE A 121 -7.03 34.62 15.04
CA ILE A 121 -6.81 35.97 14.55
C ILE A 121 -7.44 36.06 13.16
N ILE A 122 -8.44 36.94 13.01
CA ILE A 122 -9.08 37.20 11.71
C ILE A 122 -8.45 38.43 11.06
N CYS A 123 -7.88 38.25 9.86
CA CYS A 123 -7.27 39.32 9.09
C CYS A 123 -8.22 39.74 7.97
N CYS A 124 -8.62 41.01 7.94
CA CYS A 124 -9.59 41.53 6.98
C CYS A 124 -9.02 42.71 6.19
N SER A 125 -9.47 42.89 4.95
CA SER A 125 -9.09 44.06 4.14
C SER A 125 -10.04 45.23 4.42
N PRO A 126 -9.53 46.46 4.65
CA PRO A 126 -10.37 47.64 4.85
C PRO A 126 -10.90 48.23 3.52
N SER A 127 -10.51 47.67 2.37
CA SER A 127 -10.93 48.16 1.05
C SER A 127 -12.34 47.73 0.69
N ILE A 128 -13.12 48.66 0.13
CA ILE A 128 -14.46 48.38 -0.40
C ILE A 128 -14.46 47.31 -1.50
N TYR A 129 -13.37 47.19 -2.26
CA TYR A 129 -13.22 46.15 -3.28
C TYR A 129 -13.33 44.72 -2.70
N ASN A 130 -12.96 44.55 -1.43
CA ASN A 130 -12.95 43.28 -0.72
C ASN A 130 -14.10 43.13 0.28
N GLU A 131 -15.12 44.00 0.24
CA GLU A 131 -16.23 44.02 1.21
C GLU A 131 -16.86 42.63 1.40
N ALA A 132 -17.12 41.92 0.29
CA ALA A 132 -17.72 40.59 0.33
C ALA A 132 -16.85 39.53 1.04
N GLU A 133 -15.53 39.57 0.84
CA GLU A 133 -14.61 38.63 1.49
C GLU A 133 -14.47 38.97 2.98
N THR A 134 -14.30 40.26 3.30
CA THR A 134 -14.25 40.77 4.68
C THR A 134 -15.51 40.38 5.46
N LYS A 135 -16.70 40.52 4.86
CA LYS A 135 -17.96 40.07 5.47
C LYS A 135 -17.94 38.57 5.75
N SER A 136 -17.48 37.75 4.80
CA SER A 136 -17.37 36.29 4.99
C SER A 136 -16.45 35.93 6.16
N THR A 137 -15.28 36.56 6.25
CA THR A 137 -14.30 36.35 7.34
C THR A 137 -14.85 36.79 8.69
N LEU A 138 -15.58 37.91 8.77
CA LEU A 138 -16.22 38.36 10.01
C LEU A 138 -17.32 37.38 10.47
N MET A 139 -18.15 36.88 9.56
CA MET A 139 -19.17 35.87 9.87
C MET A 139 -18.55 34.53 10.30
N PHE A 140 -17.39 34.18 9.75
CA PHE A 140 -16.59 33.06 10.23
C PHE A 140 -16.12 33.29 11.67
N GLY A 141 -15.53 34.45 11.97
CA GLY A 141 -15.07 34.80 13.32
C GLY A 141 -16.21 34.82 14.35
N GLN A 142 -17.38 35.33 13.97
CA GLN A 142 -18.57 35.33 14.83
C GLN A 142 -19.00 33.91 15.22
N ARG A 143 -19.00 32.96 14.27
CA ARG A 143 -19.30 31.55 14.57
C ARG A 143 -18.20 30.88 15.38
N ALA A 144 -16.94 31.12 15.03
CA ALA A 144 -15.81 30.54 15.76
C ALA A 144 -15.78 30.96 17.24
N LYS A 145 -16.24 32.18 17.56
CA LYS A 145 -16.34 32.70 18.93
C LYS A 145 -17.28 31.88 19.84
N THR A 146 -18.26 31.14 19.30
CA THR A 146 -19.23 30.40 20.13
C THR A 146 -18.76 28.99 20.49
N ILE A 147 -17.64 28.53 19.94
CA ILE A 147 -17.08 27.19 20.18
C ILE A 147 -16.57 27.09 21.63
N LYS A 148 -16.88 25.97 22.28
CA LYS A 148 -16.43 25.65 23.63
C LYS A 148 -15.38 24.54 23.57
N ASN A 149 -14.22 24.78 24.18
CA ASN A 149 -13.15 23.80 24.34
C ASN A 149 -13.12 23.30 25.80
N THR A 150 -12.79 22.02 25.99
CA THR A 150 -12.63 21.41 27.32
C THR A 150 -11.15 21.31 27.65
N VAL A 151 -10.63 22.30 28.38
CA VAL A 151 -9.19 22.44 28.64
C VAL A 151 -8.81 21.75 29.95
N SER A 152 -7.86 20.82 29.90
CA SER A 152 -7.24 20.16 31.05
C SER A 152 -5.71 20.20 30.95
N VAL A 153 -5.05 20.14 32.11
CA VAL A 153 -3.58 20.14 32.18
C VAL A 153 -3.07 18.74 31.82
N ASN A 154 -2.19 18.66 30.81
CA ASN A 154 -1.57 17.41 30.39
C ASN A 154 -0.46 17.01 31.39
N LEU A 155 -0.83 16.13 32.32
CA LEU A 155 0.08 15.49 33.26
C LEU A 155 0.49 14.12 32.69
N GLU A 156 1.79 13.92 32.53
CA GLU A 156 2.37 12.61 32.27
C GLU A 156 2.64 11.95 33.64
N LEU A 157 1.76 11.01 34.03
CA LEU A 157 1.92 10.21 35.24
C LEU A 157 3.10 9.23 35.07
N THR A 158 3.81 8.94 36.16
CA THR A 158 4.91 7.96 36.14
C THR A 158 4.37 6.54 35.96
N ALA A 159 5.23 5.61 35.55
CA ALA A 159 4.85 4.20 35.43
C ALA A 159 4.37 3.61 36.77
N GLU A 160 4.95 4.04 37.88
CA GLU A 160 4.54 3.65 39.23
C GLU A 160 3.18 4.23 39.63
N GLU A 161 2.92 5.51 39.31
CA GLU A 161 1.61 6.12 39.53
C GLU A 161 0.52 5.46 38.68
N TRP A 162 0.82 5.13 37.42
CA TRP A 162 -0.06 4.34 36.57
C TRP A 162 -0.31 2.95 37.13
N LYS A 163 0.73 2.25 37.61
CA LYS A 163 0.61 0.93 38.25
C LYS A 163 -0.23 0.99 39.52
N LYS A 164 -0.02 2.00 40.37
CA LYS A 164 -0.79 2.21 41.61
C LYS A 164 -2.25 2.56 41.32
N LYS A 165 -2.51 3.38 40.30
CA LYS A 165 -3.87 3.72 39.86
C LYS A 165 -4.55 2.50 39.25
N TYR A 166 -3.84 1.72 38.46
CA TYR A 166 -4.32 0.47 37.88
C TYR A 166 -4.67 -0.57 38.95
N GLU A 167 -3.79 -0.83 39.92
CA GLU A 167 -4.08 -1.77 41.01
C GLU A 167 -5.26 -1.30 41.86
N LYS A 168 -5.32 0.00 42.21
CA LYS A 168 -6.48 0.55 42.93
C LYS A 168 -7.78 0.38 42.16
N GLU A 169 -7.77 0.59 40.84
CA GLU A 169 -8.95 0.44 40.01
C GLU A 169 -9.31 -1.03 39.74
N LYS A 170 -8.30 -1.91 39.66
CA LYS A 170 -8.45 -3.37 39.56
C LYS A 170 -9.04 -3.97 40.82
N ASP A 171 -8.60 -3.52 41.99
CA ASP A 171 -9.16 -3.93 43.29
C ASP A 171 -10.61 -3.46 43.44
N LYS A 172 -10.91 -2.21 43.06
CA LYS A 172 -12.31 -1.74 42.99
C LYS A 172 -13.14 -2.58 42.03
N ASN A 173 -12.63 -2.87 40.83
CA ASN A 173 -13.33 -3.71 39.85
C ASN A 173 -13.59 -5.12 40.40
N LYS A 174 -12.62 -5.69 41.12
CA LYS A 174 -12.76 -6.99 41.79
C LYS A 174 -13.84 -6.93 42.88
N SER A 175 -13.84 -5.90 43.71
CA SER A 175 -14.87 -5.68 44.74
C SER A 175 -16.26 -5.48 44.12
N LEU A 176 -16.37 -4.67 43.07
CA LEU A 176 -17.63 -4.45 42.36
C LEU A 176 -18.13 -5.74 41.67
N LYS A 177 -17.24 -6.52 41.05
CA LYS A 177 -17.60 -7.84 40.48
C LYS A 177 -18.09 -8.82 41.55
N ASN A 178 -17.45 -8.86 42.71
CA ASN A 178 -17.91 -9.68 43.83
C ASN A 178 -19.28 -9.24 44.33
N ILE A 179 -19.54 -7.93 44.39
CA ILE A 179 -20.85 -7.38 44.76
C ILE A 179 -21.90 -7.74 43.70
N ILE A 180 -21.60 -7.57 42.41
CA ILE A 180 -22.50 -7.96 41.31
C ILE A 180 -22.83 -9.45 41.38
N GLN A 181 -21.83 -10.31 41.58
CA GLN A 181 -22.04 -11.75 41.67
C GLN A 181 -22.93 -12.15 42.87
N ARG A 182 -22.77 -11.47 44.01
CA ARG A 182 -23.65 -11.67 45.18
C ARG A 182 -25.07 -11.19 44.90
N LEU A 183 -25.23 -10.02 44.30
CA LEU A 183 -26.55 -9.48 43.91
C LEU A 183 -27.23 -10.35 42.84
N GLU A 184 -26.49 -10.92 41.89
CA GLU A 184 -27.00 -11.85 40.88
C GLU A 184 -27.44 -13.18 41.50
N ALA A 185 -26.68 -13.70 42.47
CA ALA A 185 -27.06 -14.90 43.22
C ALA A 185 -28.34 -14.66 44.04
N GLU A 186 -28.43 -13.50 44.68
CA GLU A 186 -29.63 -13.07 45.40
C GLU A 186 -30.83 -12.97 44.46
N LEU A 187 -30.69 -12.26 43.34
CA LEU A 187 -31.72 -12.08 42.32
C LEU A 187 -32.20 -13.42 41.72
N ASN A 188 -31.30 -14.39 41.57
CA ASN A 188 -31.65 -15.73 41.12
C ASN A 188 -32.45 -16.52 42.16
N ARG A 189 -32.17 -16.37 43.46
CA ARG A 189 -32.99 -16.98 44.53
C ARG A 189 -34.39 -16.39 44.56
N TRP A 190 -34.51 -15.06 44.45
CA TRP A 190 -35.79 -14.36 44.30
C TRP A 190 -36.57 -14.85 43.08
N ARG A 191 -35.91 -15.03 41.92
CA ARG A 191 -36.54 -15.55 40.69
C ARG A 191 -36.98 -17.01 40.80
N ASN A 192 -36.31 -17.81 41.64
CA ASN A 192 -36.67 -19.20 41.91
C ASN A 192 -37.78 -19.35 42.97
N GLY A 193 -38.31 -18.24 43.50
CA GLY A 193 -39.40 -18.24 44.48
C GLY A 193 -38.95 -18.48 45.93
N GLU A 194 -37.64 -18.45 46.19
CA GLU A 194 -37.08 -18.49 47.54
C GLU A 194 -37.03 -17.08 48.15
N ASN A 195 -37.34 -16.94 49.44
CA ASN A 195 -37.20 -15.67 50.16
C ASN A 195 -35.82 -15.62 50.83
N VAL A 196 -35.07 -14.53 50.61
CA VAL A 196 -33.74 -14.32 51.21
C VAL A 196 -33.91 -13.58 52.54
N PRO A 197 -33.54 -14.18 53.69
CA PRO A 197 -33.64 -13.53 55.01
C PRO A 197 -32.92 -12.19 55.06
N GLU A 198 -33.46 -11.20 55.79
CA GLU A 198 -32.87 -9.85 55.94
C GLU A 198 -31.43 -9.85 56.48
N GLU A 199 -31.00 -10.94 57.14
CA GLU A 199 -29.64 -11.16 57.65
C GLU A 199 -28.63 -11.57 56.56
N GLU A 200 -29.09 -12.15 55.44
CA GLU A 200 -28.26 -12.53 54.28
C GLU A 200 -28.29 -11.48 53.16
N GLN A 201 -29.18 -10.49 53.25
CA GLN A 201 -29.22 -9.36 52.34
C GLN A 201 -28.04 -8.43 52.60
N LEU A 202 -27.39 -7.93 51.53
CA LEU A 202 -26.29 -6.97 51.65
C LEU A 202 -26.79 -5.65 52.26
N SER A 203 -26.66 -5.53 53.59
CA SER A 203 -27.00 -4.33 54.34
C SER A 203 -26.02 -3.19 54.06
N SER A 204 -26.54 -1.96 54.01
CA SER A 204 -25.82 -0.69 53.87
C SER A 204 -24.72 -0.42 54.92
N LYS A 205 -24.42 -1.37 55.81
CA LYS A 205 -23.47 -1.27 56.94
C LYS A 205 -22.00 -1.52 56.60
N ASP A 206 -21.68 -2.07 55.43
CA ASP A 206 -20.27 -2.37 55.05
C ASP A 206 -19.43 -1.13 54.65
N GLN A 207 -19.92 0.09 54.87
CA GLN A 207 -19.24 1.31 54.38
C GLN A 207 -18.41 2.12 55.39
N LYS A 208 -18.46 1.95 56.72
CA LYS A 208 -17.62 2.77 57.61
C LYS A 208 -17.18 2.09 58.92
N ASN A 209 -15.88 1.83 59.02
CA ASN A 209 -15.14 1.74 60.29
C ASN A 209 -14.95 3.14 60.88
N VAL A 210 -15.62 3.45 61.99
CA VAL A 210 -15.08 4.21 63.15
C VAL A 210 -15.80 3.70 64.40
N GLU A 211 -15.08 2.94 65.23
CA GLU A 211 -15.43 2.48 66.59
C GLU A 211 -15.16 3.59 67.64
N PRO A 212 -15.40 3.39 68.96
CA PRO A 212 -16.57 2.86 69.67
C PRO A 212 -16.90 3.72 70.93
N ASN A 213 -17.99 3.43 71.63
CA ASN A 213 -17.93 3.25 73.10
C ASN A 213 -19.24 2.69 73.65
N ASP A 214 -19.13 1.45 74.12
CA ASP A 214 -20.07 0.70 74.94
C ASP A 214 -20.35 1.40 76.28
N ASN A 215 -21.59 1.27 76.77
CA ASN A 215 -21.90 0.57 78.03
C ASN A 215 -23.40 0.73 78.37
N THR A 216 -24.22 -0.26 77.98
CA THR A 216 -25.38 -0.74 78.76
C THR A 216 -24.92 -1.30 80.12
N PRO A 217 -25.76 -1.59 81.16
CA PRO A 217 -27.22 -1.81 81.20
C PRO A 217 -27.90 -1.06 82.40
N ILE A 218 -29.20 -1.10 82.70
CA ILE A 218 -30.01 -2.18 83.30
C ILE A 218 -31.46 -1.70 83.42
N ILE A 219 -32.38 -2.61 83.14
CA ILE A 219 -33.84 -2.58 83.27
C ILE A 219 -34.24 -2.67 84.76
N ASP A 220 -35.22 -1.90 85.24
CA ASP A 220 -36.38 -2.54 85.88
C ASP A 220 -37.67 -1.72 85.95
N ASN A 221 -38.75 -2.44 85.71
CA ASN A 221 -40.16 -2.03 85.66
C ASN A 221 -40.71 -1.69 87.06
N LEU A 222 -41.75 -0.82 87.12
CA LEU A 222 -43.15 -1.18 87.45
C LEU A 222 -43.96 0.01 88.02
N LEU A 223 -45.13 0.21 87.39
CA LEU A 223 -46.38 0.81 87.92
C LEU A 223 -46.85 0.07 89.21
N PRO A 224 -47.92 0.45 89.97
CA PRO A 224 -49.07 1.32 89.62
C PRO A 224 -49.74 2.15 90.76
N ALA A 225 -50.80 2.87 90.36
CA ALA A 225 -52.07 3.10 91.06
C ALA A 225 -52.18 4.13 92.22
N GLY A 226 -52.84 5.26 91.91
CA GLY A 226 -54.24 5.50 92.33
C GLY A 226 -54.52 6.15 93.69
N GLY A 227 -55.41 7.15 93.66
CA GLY A 227 -56.25 7.54 94.82
C GLY A 227 -55.89 8.88 95.45
N GLY A 228 -56.78 9.87 95.31
CA GLY A 228 -56.59 11.22 95.84
C GLY A 228 -56.84 11.39 97.35
N VAL A 229 -56.44 12.57 97.86
CA VAL A 229 -57.19 13.52 98.72
C VAL A 229 -56.22 14.35 99.60
N SER A 230 -56.50 15.67 99.64
CA SER A 230 -56.11 16.71 100.61
C SER A 230 -54.66 17.22 100.68
N VAL A 231 -54.42 18.26 99.88
CA VAL A 231 -53.20 19.07 99.82
C VAL A 231 -53.01 19.95 101.05
N THR A 232 -52.07 19.56 101.90
CA THR A 232 -51.45 20.45 102.91
C THR A 232 -50.39 21.34 102.24
N GLY A 233 -50.01 22.46 102.85
CA GLY A 233 -49.11 23.46 102.25
C GLY A 233 -47.75 22.93 101.76
N GLU A 234 -47.28 21.79 102.28
CA GLU A 234 -46.06 21.10 101.84
C GLU A 234 -46.25 20.31 100.53
N GLU A 235 -47.45 19.81 100.26
CA GLU A 235 -47.78 19.13 99.01
C GLU A 235 -47.87 20.11 97.84
N LYS A 236 -48.31 21.35 98.10
CA LYS A 236 -48.40 22.40 97.06
C LYS A 236 -47.02 22.80 96.52
N THR A 237 -46.02 22.92 97.39
CA THR A 237 -44.61 23.13 97.00
C THR A 237 -44.04 21.95 96.23
N LYS A 238 -44.43 20.72 96.60
CA LYS A 238 -44.00 19.50 95.89
C LYS A 238 -44.62 19.42 94.49
N TYR A 239 -45.89 19.77 94.34
CA TYR A 239 -46.56 19.87 93.04
C TYR A 239 -45.98 21.00 92.17
N GLU A 240 -45.59 22.14 92.75
CA GLU A 240 -44.89 23.21 92.02
C GLU A 240 -43.51 22.74 91.53
N GLU A 241 -42.71 22.08 92.38
CA GLU A 241 -41.43 21.48 91.98
C GLU A 241 -41.61 20.43 90.88
N ASP A 242 -42.60 19.54 91.02
CA ASP A 242 -42.92 18.51 90.03
C ASP A 242 -43.33 19.11 88.68
N ILE A 243 -44.11 20.20 88.68
CA ILE A 243 -44.49 20.93 87.47
C ILE A 243 -43.26 21.54 86.78
N THR A 244 -42.35 22.18 87.53
CA THR A 244 -41.09 22.69 86.95
C THR A 244 -40.20 21.58 86.40
N ASN A 245 -40.14 20.42 87.07
CA ASN A 245 -39.41 19.27 86.55
C ASN A 245 -40.04 18.71 85.26
N LEU A 246 -41.37 18.67 85.18
CA LEU A 246 -42.10 18.26 83.98
C LEU A 246 -41.86 19.22 82.81
N TYR A 247 -41.87 20.53 83.04
CA TYR A 247 -41.54 21.51 81.99
C TYR A 247 -40.09 21.36 81.52
N LYS A 248 -39.15 21.14 82.44
CA LYS A 248 -37.76 20.89 82.09
C LYS A 248 -37.57 19.60 81.27
N GLN A 249 -38.25 18.52 81.63
CA GLN A 249 -38.23 17.29 80.85
C GLN A 249 -38.86 17.47 79.46
N LEU A 250 -39.86 18.33 79.33
CA LEU A 250 -40.47 18.63 78.04
C LEU A 250 -39.51 19.41 77.14
N ASP A 251 -38.81 20.42 77.68
CA ASP A 251 -37.77 21.16 76.97
C ASP A 251 -36.62 20.23 76.53
N ASP A 252 -36.14 19.35 77.43
CA ASP A 252 -35.09 18.37 77.10
C ASP A 252 -35.54 17.40 75.99
N LYS A 253 -36.84 17.02 75.97
CA LYS A 253 -37.42 16.16 74.94
C LYS A 253 -37.62 16.88 73.61
N ASP A 254 -38.00 18.15 73.61
CA ASP A 254 -38.09 18.97 72.41
C ASP A 254 -36.71 19.19 71.78
N ASP A 255 -35.67 19.35 72.60
CA ASP A 255 -34.28 19.41 72.15
C ASP A 255 -33.81 18.08 71.52
N GLU A 256 -34.15 16.93 72.12
CA GLU A 256 -33.91 15.60 71.51
C GLU A 256 -34.62 15.43 70.16
N ILE A 257 -35.90 15.84 70.07
CA ILE A 257 -36.69 15.77 68.83
C ILE A 257 -36.08 16.65 67.74
N ASN A 258 -35.60 17.84 68.10
CA ASN A 258 -34.90 18.72 67.17
C ASN A 258 -33.59 18.12 66.67
N GLN A 259 -32.79 17.51 67.55
CA GLN A 259 -31.56 16.82 67.16
C GLN A 259 -31.84 15.63 66.23
N HIS A 260 -32.87 14.83 66.54
CA HIS A 260 -33.29 13.72 65.68
C HIS A 260 -33.81 14.19 64.33
N SER A 261 -34.57 15.29 64.28
CA SER A 261 -35.06 15.87 63.02
C SER A 261 -33.93 16.38 62.14
N GLN A 262 -32.94 17.07 62.73
CA GLN A 262 -31.75 17.52 62.00
C GLN A 262 -30.89 16.36 61.49
N LEU A 263 -30.79 15.27 62.26
CA LEU A 263 -30.08 14.06 61.83
C LEU A 263 -30.82 13.37 60.67
N ALA A 264 -32.15 13.29 60.74
CA ALA A 264 -32.97 12.73 59.67
C ALA A 264 -32.87 13.54 58.37
N GLU A 265 -32.85 14.88 58.45
CA GLU A 265 -32.66 15.76 57.29
C GLU A 265 -31.29 15.53 56.63
N LYS A 266 -30.22 15.43 57.44
CA LYS A 266 -28.86 15.12 56.95
C LYS A 266 -28.77 13.75 56.29
N LEU A 267 -29.41 12.73 56.85
CA LEU A 267 -29.44 11.38 56.27
C LEU A 267 -30.21 11.37 54.94
N LYS A 268 -31.30 12.15 54.85
CA LYS A 268 -32.08 12.31 53.61
C LYS A 268 -31.29 13.00 52.51
N GLU A 269 -30.53 14.05 52.84
CA GLU A 269 -29.62 14.74 51.92
C GLU A 269 -28.53 13.77 51.41
N GLN A 270 -27.91 12.99 52.31
CA GLN A 270 -26.94 11.97 51.94
C GLN A 270 -27.51 10.87 51.03
N MET A 271 -28.77 10.46 51.23
CA MET A 271 -29.44 9.51 50.34
C MET A 271 -29.66 10.09 48.95
N MET A 272 -30.08 11.36 48.85
CA MET A 272 -30.25 12.04 47.56
C MET A 272 -28.94 12.14 46.78
N ASP A 273 -27.84 12.50 47.46
CA ASP A 273 -26.51 12.57 46.84
C ASP A 273 -26.06 11.19 46.32
N GLN A 274 -26.34 10.11 47.08
CA GLN A 274 -26.03 8.75 46.66
C GLN A 274 -26.88 8.30 45.47
N GLU A 275 -28.18 8.63 45.42
CA GLU A 275 -29.04 8.33 44.28
C GLU A 275 -28.59 9.07 43.01
N GLU A 276 -28.18 10.34 43.13
CA GLU A 276 -27.66 11.11 42.00
C GLU A 276 -26.34 10.53 41.49
N LEU A 277 -25.43 10.12 42.39
CA LEU A 277 -24.18 9.47 42.02
C LEU A 277 -24.41 8.12 41.31
N LEU A 278 -25.36 7.31 41.78
CA LEU A 278 -25.75 6.06 41.14
C LEU A 278 -26.36 6.31 39.75
N ALA A 279 -27.23 7.32 39.62
CA ALA A 279 -27.81 7.71 38.34
C ALA A 279 -26.74 8.23 37.34
N SER A 280 -25.74 8.96 37.83
CA SER A 280 -24.58 9.38 37.05
C SER A 280 -23.78 8.17 36.57
N THR A 281 -23.45 7.26 37.48
CA THR A 281 -22.63 6.08 37.17
C THR A 281 -23.32 5.15 36.16
N ARG A 282 -24.64 5.00 36.25
CA ARG A 282 -25.44 4.24 35.26
C ARG A 282 -25.39 4.87 33.87
N ARG A 283 -25.54 6.20 33.77
CA ARG A 283 -25.43 6.93 32.50
C ARG A 283 -24.04 6.80 31.88
N ASP A 284 -22.99 6.82 32.71
CA ASP A 284 -21.62 6.65 32.20
C ASP A 284 -21.34 5.21 31.78
N TYR A 285 -21.91 4.22 32.47
CA TYR A 285 -21.85 2.80 32.06
C TYR A 285 -22.54 2.58 30.71
N GLU A 286 -23.73 3.14 30.50
CA GLU A 286 -24.44 3.07 29.21
C GLU A 286 -23.62 3.67 28.07
N LYS A 287 -23.02 4.86 28.29
CA LYS A 287 -22.13 5.48 27.28
C LYS A 287 -20.92 4.62 26.96
N ILE A 288 -20.25 4.06 27.97
CA ILE A 288 -19.09 3.18 27.77
C ILE A 288 -19.51 1.93 26.97
N GLN A 289 -20.70 1.39 27.25
CA GLN A 289 -21.22 0.22 26.54
C GLN A 289 -21.57 0.53 25.08
N GLU A 290 -22.13 1.71 24.80
CA GLU A 290 -22.34 2.20 23.44
C GLU A 290 -21.02 2.40 22.68
N GLU A 291 -20.00 2.99 23.34
CA GLU A 291 -18.67 3.16 22.75
C GLU A 291 -17.99 1.81 22.47
N LEU A 292 -18.13 0.83 23.36
CA LEU A 292 -17.61 -0.52 23.17
C LEU A 292 -18.24 -1.18 21.94
N CYS A 293 -19.57 -1.07 21.79
CA CYS A 293 -20.29 -1.63 20.65
C CYS A 293 -19.92 -0.92 19.33
N ARG A 294 -19.70 0.40 19.37
CA ARG A 294 -19.19 1.16 18.22
C ARG A 294 -17.77 0.74 17.85
N LEU A 295 -16.87 0.56 18.81
CA LEU A 295 -15.51 0.11 18.55
C LEU A 295 -15.47 -1.32 18.00
N GLN A 296 -16.35 -2.21 18.48
CA GLN A 296 -16.49 -3.56 17.92
C GLN A 296 -16.93 -3.55 16.46
N THR A 297 -17.92 -2.72 16.12
CA THR A 297 -18.38 -2.58 14.72
C THR A 297 -17.33 -1.95 13.82
N GLU A 298 -16.61 -0.92 14.28
CA GLU A 298 -15.47 -0.36 13.55
C GLU A 298 -14.34 -1.40 13.35
N ASN A 299 -14.10 -2.26 14.34
CA ASN A 299 -13.09 -3.32 14.23
C ASN A 299 -13.46 -4.38 13.20
N GLU A 300 -14.74 -4.81 13.16
CA GLU A 300 -15.22 -5.74 12.14
C GLU A 300 -15.17 -5.15 10.73
N LEU A 301 -15.56 -3.88 10.56
CA LEU A 301 -15.43 -3.19 9.27
C LEU A 301 -13.96 -3.08 8.83
N ALA A 302 -13.05 -2.77 9.75
CA ALA A 302 -11.62 -2.72 9.45
C ALA A 302 -11.04 -4.11 9.08
N LYS A 303 -11.53 -5.20 9.69
CA LYS A 303 -11.16 -6.57 9.29
C LYS A 303 -11.64 -6.89 7.88
N GLU A 304 -12.83 -6.42 7.52
CA GLU A 304 -13.40 -6.60 6.19
C GLU A 304 -12.59 -5.84 5.13
N GLU A 305 -12.20 -4.59 5.41
CA GLU A 305 -11.28 -3.82 4.55
C GLU A 305 -9.91 -4.51 4.37
N VAL A 306 -9.33 -5.06 5.45
CA VAL A 306 -8.07 -5.81 5.37
C VAL A 306 -8.23 -7.06 4.49
N LYS A 307 -9.37 -7.75 4.59
CA LYS A 307 -9.67 -8.92 3.75
C LYS A 307 -9.76 -8.54 2.27
N GLU A 308 -10.42 -7.44 1.93
CA GLU A 308 -10.49 -6.92 0.56
C GLU A 308 -9.10 -6.56 0.01
N VAL A 309 -8.25 -5.92 0.82
CA VAL A 309 -6.88 -5.58 0.43
C VAL A 309 -6.03 -6.83 0.19
N LEU A 310 -6.16 -7.85 1.05
CA LEU A 310 -5.45 -9.12 0.88
C LEU A 310 -5.90 -9.84 -0.40
N GLN A 311 -7.20 -9.85 -0.69
CA GLN A 311 -7.72 -10.43 -1.93
C GLN A 311 -7.19 -9.69 -3.17
N ALA A 312 -7.13 -8.35 -3.13
CA ALA A 312 -6.57 -7.55 -4.22
C ALA A 312 -5.07 -7.78 -4.43
N LEU A 313 -4.31 -7.99 -3.34
CA LEU A 313 -2.89 -8.35 -3.41
C LEU A 313 -2.69 -9.74 -4.02
N GLU A 314 -3.56 -10.68 -3.70
CA GLU A 314 -3.52 -12.03 -4.24
C GLU A 314 -3.86 -12.05 -5.75
N GLU A 315 -4.88 -11.31 -6.17
CA GLU A 315 -5.19 -11.11 -7.59
C GLU A 315 -4.03 -10.45 -8.34
N LEU A 316 -3.33 -9.51 -7.70
CA LEU A 316 -2.15 -8.87 -8.31
C LEU A 316 -0.98 -9.85 -8.45
N ALA A 317 -0.77 -10.73 -7.47
CA ALA A 317 0.27 -11.77 -7.52
C ALA A 317 0.00 -12.76 -8.66
N VAL A 318 -1.24 -13.25 -8.79
CA VAL A 318 -1.64 -14.16 -9.88
C VAL A 318 -1.48 -13.48 -11.25
N ASN A 319 -1.85 -12.20 -11.38
CA ASN A 319 -1.64 -11.44 -12.60
C ASN A 319 -0.14 -11.25 -12.92
N TYR A 320 0.70 -11.06 -11.91
CA TYR A 320 2.15 -10.97 -12.08
C TYR A 320 2.73 -12.28 -12.59
N ASP A 321 2.34 -13.41 -12.01
CA ASP A 321 2.81 -14.74 -12.44
C ASP A 321 2.37 -15.06 -13.88
N GLN A 322 1.12 -14.77 -14.23
CA GLN A 322 0.63 -14.91 -15.62
C GLN A 322 1.43 -14.04 -16.59
N LYS A 323 1.72 -12.78 -16.22
CA LYS A 323 2.55 -11.90 -17.06
C LYS A 323 3.99 -12.36 -17.13
N SER A 324 4.54 -12.95 -16.08
CA SER A 324 5.86 -13.54 -16.08
C SER A 324 5.93 -14.73 -17.05
N GLN A 325 4.95 -15.62 -17.01
CA GLN A 325 4.85 -16.75 -17.95
C GLN A 325 4.70 -16.28 -19.40
N GLU A 326 3.84 -15.30 -19.68
CA GLU A 326 3.74 -14.74 -21.04
C GLU A 326 5.08 -14.16 -21.52
N VAL A 327 5.84 -13.51 -20.65
CA VAL A 327 7.17 -12.98 -21.00
C VAL A 327 8.14 -14.11 -21.31
N GLU A 328 8.16 -15.18 -20.50
CA GLU A 328 9.00 -16.35 -20.75
C GLU A 328 8.65 -17.05 -22.07
N GLU A 329 7.36 -17.24 -22.37
CA GLU A 329 6.91 -17.79 -23.65
C GLU A 329 7.34 -16.89 -24.82
N ARG A 330 7.18 -15.56 -24.69
CA ARG A 330 7.64 -14.63 -25.72
C ARG A 330 9.15 -14.68 -25.90
N ASP A 331 9.93 -14.81 -24.83
CA ASP A 331 11.38 -14.92 -24.91
C ASP A 331 11.81 -16.22 -25.60
N GLN A 332 11.13 -17.33 -25.33
CA GLN A 332 11.35 -18.59 -26.06
C GLN A 332 11.05 -18.44 -27.56
N THR A 333 9.92 -17.81 -27.93
CA THR A 333 9.60 -17.57 -29.35
C THR A 333 10.61 -16.63 -30.03
N ASN A 334 11.11 -15.62 -29.31
CA ASN A 334 12.15 -14.72 -29.83
C ASN A 334 13.48 -15.45 -30.05
N LEU A 335 13.86 -16.37 -29.15
CA LEU A 335 15.02 -17.23 -29.31
C LEU A 335 14.90 -18.09 -30.58
N GLN A 336 13.77 -18.76 -30.76
CA GLN A 336 13.51 -19.57 -31.98
C GLN A 336 13.58 -18.73 -33.25
N LEU A 337 12.95 -17.55 -33.27
CA LEU A 337 13.01 -16.64 -34.42
C LEU A 337 14.43 -16.15 -34.70
N THR A 338 15.24 -15.94 -33.66
CA THR A 338 16.64 -15.52 -33.79
C THR A 338 17.48 -16.64 -34.40
N GLU A 339 17.29 -17.88 -33.98
CA GLU A 339 17.94 -19.06 -34.57
C GLU A 339 17.54 -19.25 -36.03
N GLU A 340 16.25 -19.13 -36.37
CA GLU A 340 15.78 -19.18 -37.75
C GLU A 340 16.40 -18.06 -38.61
N LEU A 341 16.47 -16.84 -38.07
CA LEU A 341 17.08 -15.70 -38.75
C LEU A 341 18.57 -15.97 -39.01
N GLN A 342 19.28 -16.51 -38.03
CA GLN A 342 20.69 -16.85 -38.14
C GLN A 342 20.92 -17.94 -39.20
N HIS A 343 20.08 -18.98 -39.22
CA HIS A 343 20.11 -20.01 -40.25
C HIS A 343 19.87 -19.43 -41.65
N LYS A 344 18.83 -18.59 -41.82
CA LYS A 344 18.53 -17.94 -43.11
C LYS A 344 19.67 -17.01 -43.55
N SER A 345 20.31 -16.30 -42.63
CA SER A 345 21.46 -15.44 -42.91
C SER A 345 22.65 -16.25 -43.44
N VAL A 346 22.94 -17.40 -42.82
CA VAL A 346 23.99 -18.33 -43.29
C VAL A 346 23.65 -18.82 -44.70
N MET A 347 22.42 -19.27 -44.94
CA MET A 347 21.99 -19.71 -46.28
C MET A 347 22.11 -18.61 -47.33
N LEU A 348 21.71 -17.38 -46.98
CA LEU A 348 21.82 -16.24 -47.88
C LEU A 348 23.30 -15.94 -48.23
N SER A 349 24.21 -16.06 -47.26
CA SER A 349 25.64 -15.89 -47.51
C SER A 349 26.20 -16.93 -48.48
N VAL A 350 25.72 -18.18 -48.41
CA VAL A 350 26.10 -19.27 -49.32
C VAL A 350 25.61 -18.96 -50.73
N VAL A 351 24.34 -18.62 -50.89
CA VAL A 351 23.74 -18.26 -52.19
C VAL A 351 24.43 -17.04 -52.79
N GLN A 352 24.78 -16.04 -51.97
CA GLN A 352 25.48 -14.85 -52.43
C GLN A 352 26.90 -15.15 -52.91
N ARG A 353 27.60 -16.10 -52.26
CA ARG A 353 28.90 -16.61 -52.72
C ARG A 353 28.77 -17.32 -54.07
N GLU A 354 27.77 -18.18 -54.24
CA GLU A 354 27.51 -18.88 -55.51
C GLU A 354 27.18 -17.89 -56.64
N LEU A 355 26.37 -16.87 -56.35
CA LEU A 355 26.05 -15.81 -57.31
C LEU A 355 27.31 -15.05 -57.76
N SER A 356 28.19 -14.69 -56.82
CA SER A 356 29.46 -14.03 -57.13
C SER A 356 30.35 -14.91 -58.04
N GLN A 357 30.44 -16.20 -57.74
CA GLN A 357 31.20 -17.16 -58.57
C GLN A 357 30.63 -17.26 -60.00
N LEU A 358 29.31 -17.32 -60.14
CA LEU A 358 28.65 -17.32 -61.46
C LEU A 358 28.86 -16.01 -62.22
N GLN A 359 28.85 -14.86 -61.54
CA GLN A 359 29.14 -13.56 -62.15
C GLN A 359 30.58 -13.48 -62.67
N GLU A 360 31.57 -13.98 -61.92
CA GLU A 360 32.97 -14.06 -62.36
C GLU A 360 33.13 -14.96 -63.59
N LEU A 361 32.52 -16.15 -63.57
CA LEU A 361 32.51 -17.09 -64.70
C LEU A 361 31.87 -16.46 -65.96
N ASN A 362 30.73 -15.78 -65.81
CA ASN A 362 30.07 -15.08 -66.90
C ASN A 362 30.95 -13.92 -67.43
N GLY A 363 31.62 -13.19 -66.54
CA GLY A 363 32.57 -12.13 -66.91
C GLY A 363 33.75 -12.66 -67.72
N LEU A 364 34.33 -13.81 -67.32
CA LEU A 364 35.40 -14.48 -68.06
C LEU A 364 34.93 -14.96 -69.44
N GLN A 365 33.74 -15.53 -69.54
CA GLN A 365 33.16 -15.92 -70.83
C GLN A 365 32.96 -14.72 -71.75
N ARG A 366 32.45 -13.59 -71.24
CA ARG A 366 32.31 -12.34 -72.00
C ARG A 366 33.64 -11.81 -72.51
N LYS A 367 34.70 -11.82 -71.68
CA LYS A 367 36.05 -11.41 -72.10
C LYS A 367 36.58 -12.30 -73.23
N ARG A 368 36.49 -13.62 -73.09
CA ARG A 368 36.88 -14.57 -74.15
C ARG A 368 36.10 -14.35 -75.45
N ALA A 369 34.79 -14.15 -75.37
CA ALA A 369 33.96 -13.87 -76.54
C ALA A 369 34.37 -12.56 -77.23
N ALA A 370 34.68 -11.51 -76.46
CA ALA A 370 35.16 -10.25 -77.01
C ALA A 370 36.56 -10.37 -77.64
N GLU A 371 37.46 -11.15 -77.06
CA GLU A 371 38.79 -11.44 -77.63
C GLU A 371 38.68 -12.18 -78.97
N VAL A 372 37.82 -13.21 -79.04
CA VAL A 372 37.55 -13.94 -80.30
C VAL A 372 36.93 -13.02 -81.36
N LEU A 373 35.98 -12.16 -80.97
CA LEU A 373 35.38 -11.19 -81.89
C LEU A 373 36.40 -10.19 -82.42
N ASN A 374 37.29 -9.68 -81.56
CA ASN A 374 38.35 -8.75 -81.97
C ASN A 374 39.38 -9.41 -82.89
N LEU A 375 39.75 -10.68 -82.64
CA LEU A 375 40.59 -11.46 -83.54
C LEU A 375 39.94 -11.61 -84.92
N LEU A 376 38.66 -11.98 -84.97
CA LEU A 376 37.91 -12.09 -86.22
C LEU A 376 37.80 -10.75 -86.96
N LEU A 377 37.58 -9.65 -86.26
CA LEU A 377 37.54 -8.31 -86.86
C LEU A 377 38.91 -7.89 -87.41
N ARG A 378 40.00 -8.25 -86.72
CA ARG A 378 41.36 -8.02 -87.21
C ARG A 378 41.66 -8.84 -88.45
N ASP A 379 41.33 -10.13 -88.44
CA ASP A 379 41.52 -11.02 -89.58
C ASP A 379 40.70 -10.54 -90.80
N LEU A 380 39.47 -10.05 -90.59
CA LEU A 380 38.66 -9.42 -91.64
C LEU A 380 39.27 -8.11 -92.16
N SER A 381 39.87 -7.30 -91.28
CA SER A 381 40.58 -6.08 -91.67
C SER A 381 41.84 -6.39 -92.47
N ASP A 382 42.58 -7.44 -92.11
CA ASP A 382 43.77 -7.91 -92.81
C ASP A 382 43.40 -8.49 -94.19
N ILE A 383 42.27 -9.23 -94.28
CA ILE A 383 41.70 -9.67 -95.56
C ILE A 383 41.29 -8.47 -96.42
N GLY A 384 40.66 -7.45 -95.83
CA GLY A 384 40.33 -6.20 -96.52
C GLY A 384 41.56 -5.45 -97.06
N ALA A 385 42.66 -5.46 -96.31
CA ALA A 385 43.94 -4.90 -96.73
C ALA A 385 44.57 -5.68 -97.90
N ILE A 386 44.46 -7.01 -97.91
CA ILE A 386 44.95 -7.88 -99.00
C ILE A 386 44.11 -7.71 -100.28
N ILE A 387 42.83 -7.36 -100.16
CA ILE A 387 41.91 -7.17 -101.30
C ILE A 387 42.05 -5.78 -101.95
N GLY A 388 42.81 -4.85 -101.35
CA GLY A 388 43.17 -3.58 -102.00
C GLY A 388 42.07 -2.52 -102.04
N THR A 389 41.06 -2.59 -101.16
CA THR A 389 40.06 -1.52 -101.00
C THR A 389 40.49 -0.54 -99.92
N SER A 390 41.40 0.36 -100.27
CA SER A 390 41.68 1.55 -99.48
C SER A 390 40.54 2.57 -99.66
N ASP A 391 40.06 3.13 -98.55
CA ASP A 391 39.08 4.23 -98.42
C ASP A 391 37.61 3.96 -98.77
N VAL A 392 36.79 3.73 -97.73
CA VAL A 392 35.40 4.21 -97.71
C VAL A 392 35.14 4.95 -96.41
N LYS A 393 35.37 6.27 -96.45
CA LYS A 393 34.62 7.25 -95.65
C LYS A 393 33.33 7.61 -96.38
N THR A 394 32.36 8.15 -95.63
CA THR A 394 31.07 8.76 -96.05
C THR A 394 29.95 7.75 -96.36
N ALA A 395 28.68 8.00 -96.12
CA ALA A 395 27.93 9.10 -95.49
C ALA A 395 26.48 8.61 -95.32
N ALA A 396 25.70 9.42 -94.63
CA ALA A 396 24.25 9.34 -94.56
C ALA A 396 23.56 9.36 -95.94
N SER A 397 22.30 8.91 -95.89
CA SER A 397 21.16 9.23 -96.76
C SER A 397 20.93 8.41 -98.04
N SER A 398 19.77 7.75 -97.99
CA SER A 398 18.72 7.72 -99.03
C SER A 398 18.62 6.51 -99.97
N GLU A 399 17.45 5.89 -99.82
CA GLU A 399 16.58 5.27 -100.84
C GLU A 399 16.96 3.90 -101.41
N SER A 400 16.31 2.88 -100.86
CA SER A 400 15.88 1.69 -101.60
C SER A 400 14.46 1.33 -101.14
N LYS A 401 13.51 1.50 -102.07
CA LYS A 401 12.11 1.07 -101.94
C LYS A 401 12.06 -0.46 -102.02
N GLY A 402 11.52 -1.08 -100.97
CA GLY A 402 11.14 -2.49 -100.96
C GLY A 402 11.36 -3.13 -99.58
N ASN A 403 10.26 -3.46 -98.89
CA ASN A 403 10.19 -4.12 -97.57
C ASN A 403 10.53 -3.31 -96.29
N GLY A 404 10.15 -2.03 -96.24
CA GLY A 404 10.32 -1.18 -95.05
C GLY A 404 9.28 -1.34 -93.92
N SER A 405 8.07 -1.85 -94.20
CA SER A 405 6.98 -1.86 -93.21
C SER A 405 7.18 -2.87 -92.08
N ALA A 406 7.73 -4.05 -92.38
CA ALA A 406 8.00 -5.07 -91.36
C ALA A 406 9.11 -4.63 -90.38
N VAL A 407 10.13 -3.94 -90.89
CA VAL A 407 11.24 -3.43 -90.06
C VAL A 407 10.79 -2.27 -89.18
N GLU A 408 9.95 -1.35 -89.69
CA GLU A 408 9.39 -0.26 -88.87
C GLU A 408 8.41 -0.76 -87.78
N GLU A 409 7.62 -1.79 -88.07
CA GLU A 409 6.75 -2.44 -87.08
C GLU A 409 7.57 -3.15 -85.99
N GLU A 410 8.61 -3.89 -86.36
CA GLU A 410 9.54 -4.52 -85.42
C GLU A 410 10.26 -3.49 -84.54
N PHE A 411 10.70 -2.36 -85.12
CA PHE A 411 11.29 -1.25 -84.35
C PHE A 411 10.29 -0.59 -83.40
N THR A 412 9.01 -0.53 -83.77
CA THR A 412 7.95 0.03 -82.91
C THR A 412 7.62 -0.91 -81.75
N VAL A 413 7.54 -2.21 -82.01
CA VAL A 413 7.39 -3.25 -80.97
C VAL A 413 8.58 -3.24 -80.02
N ALA A 414 9.81 -3.20 -80.52
CA ALA A 414 11.01 -3.08 -79.70
C ALA A 414 10.99 -1.81 -78.82
N ARG A 415 10.54 -0.68 -79.36
CA ARG A 415 10.40 0.59 -78.62
C ARG A 415 9.36 0.51 -77.50
N LEU A 416 8.25 -0.18 -77.74
CA LEU A 416 7.20 -0.41 -76.74
C LEU A 416 7.70 -1.36 -75.63
N TYR A 417 8.43 -2.43 -75.97
CA TYR A 417 9.07 -3.31 -74.98
C TYR A 417 10.10 -2.55 -74.13
N ILE A 418 10.94 -1.72 -74.75
CA ILE A 418 11.89 -0.86 -74.05
C ILE A 418 11.16 0.12 -73.12
N SER A 419 10.04 0.70 -73.57
CA SER A 419 9.23 1.61 -72.75
C SER A 419 8.58 0.91 -71.56
N LYS A 420 8.08 -0.32 -71.75
CA LYS A 420 7.53 -1.17 -70.68
C LYS A 420 8.61 -1.54 -69.67
N MET A 421 9.77 -2.04 -70.14
CA MET A 421 10.93 -2.32 -69.30
C MET A 421 11.38 -1.09 -68.51
N LYS A 422 11.43 0.09 -69.13
CA LYS A 422 11.76 1.35 -68.46
C LYS A 422 10.79 1.67 -67.32
N SER A 423 9.48 1.43 -67.52
CA SER A 423 8.47 1.64 -66.48
C SER A 423 8.58 0.64 -65.32
N GLU A 424 8.86 -0.64 -65.62
CA GLU A 424 9.06 -1.68 -64.62
C GLU A 424 10.34 -1.44 -63.80
N VAL A 425 11.45 -1.06 -64.46
CA VAL A 425 12.69 -0.66 -63.79
C VAL A 425 12.47 0.55 -62.89
N LYS A 426 11.70 1.56 -63.34
CA LYS A 426 11.39 2.74 -62.51
C LYS A 426 10.56 2.37 -61.28
N SER A 427 9.60 1.45 -61.42
CA SER A 427 8.80 0.92 -60.32
C SER A 427 9.67 0.13 -59.32
N LEU A 428 10.56 -0.73 -59.82
CA LEU A 428 11.51 -1.49 -59.00
C LEU A 428 12.48 -0.59 -58.23
N VAL A 429 13.03 0.45 -58.88
CA VAL A 429 13.91 1.43 -58.22
C VAL A 429 13.17 2.19 -57.12
N ASN A 430 11.92 2.58 -57.35
CA ASN A 430 11.11 3.24 -56.31
C ASN A 430 10.81 2.30 -55.14
N ARG A 431 10.51 1.02 -55.42
CA ARG A 431 10.31 0.00 -54.39
C ARG A 431 11.60 -0.27 -53.59
N SER A 432 12.75 -0.30 -54.25
CA SER A 432 14.06 -0.44 -53.59
C SER A 432 14.33 0.71 -52.63
N LYS A 433 14.11 1.97 -53.08
CA LYS A 433 14.27 3.15 -52.23
C LYS A 433 13.32 3.15 -51.03
N GLN A 434 12.07 2.71 -51.22
CA GLN A 434 11.12 2.59 -50.12
C GLN A 434 11.57 1.53 -49.10
N LEU A 435 12.06 0.38 -49.58
CA LEU A 435 12.59 -0.69 -48.74
C LEU A 435 13.83 -0.22 -47.96
N GLU A 436 14.77 0.47 -48.61
CA GLU A 436 15.95 1.07 -47.98
C GLU A 436 15.56 2.07 -46.88
N SER A 437 14.55 2.92 -47.12
CA SER A 437 14.03 3.84 -46.10
C SER A 437 13.44 3.10 -44.91
N THR A 438 12.62 2.07 -45.14
CA THR A 438 12.03 1.27 -44.06
C THR A 438 13.08 0.48 -43.28
N GLN A 439 14.13 0.01 -43.96
CA GLN A 439 15.26 -0.69 -43.35
C GLN A 439 16.09 0.27 -42.48
N ALA A 440 16.31 1.50 -42.92
CA ALA A 440 17.00 2.53 -42.13
C ALA A 440 16.22 2.88 -40.86
N ASP A 441 14.89 3.01 -40.95
CA ASP A 441 14.04 3.29 -39.79
C ASP A 441 13.97 2.11 -38.80
N ALA A 442 13.94 0.87 -39.31
CA ALA A 442 14.05 -0.32 -38.49
C ALA A 442 15.40 -0.38 -37.75
N HIS A 443 16.51 -0.06 -38.43
CA HIS A 443 17.83 0.01 -37.79
C HIS A 443 17.91 1.06 -36.70
N ARG A 444 17.32 2.25 -36.90
CA ARG A 444 17.26 3.29 -35.86
C ARG A 444 16.49 2.82 -34.63
N LYS A 445 15.38 2.09 -34.82
CA LYS A 445 14.60 1.51 -33.71
C LYS A 445 15.37 0.43 -32.96
N ILE A 446 16.06 -0.46 -33.68
CA ILE A 446 16.90 -1.49 -33.07
C ILE A 446 18.00 -0.83 -32.23
N GLN A 447 18.67 0.19 -32.75
CA GLN A 447 19.73 0.88 -32.03
C GLN A 447 19.22 1.65 -30.80
N ALA A 448 17.99 2.16 -30.84
CA ALA A 448 17.34 2.77 -29.67
C ALA A 448 17.04 1.72 -28.60
N ASN A 449 16.48 0.57 -28.99
CA ASN A 449 16.18 -0.54 -28.09
C ASN A 449 17.46 -1.13 -27.46
N GLU A 450 18.55 -1.24 -28.22
CA GLU A 450 19.86 -1.68 -27.69
C GLU A 450 20.38 -0.74 -26.60
N LYS A 451 20.21 0.58 -26.75
CA LYS A 451 20.58 1.56 -25.72
C LYS A 451 19.71 1.45 -24.47
N GLU A 452 18.41 1.23 -24.64
CA GLU A 452 17.49 1.01 -23.52
C GLU A 452 17.83 -0.28 -22.76
N LEU A 453 18.10 -1.37 -23.50
CA LEU A 453 18.51 -2.65 -22.93
C LEU A 453 19.82 -2.53 -22.14
N ALA A 454 20.81 -1.81 -22.66
CA ALA A 454 22.07 -1.54 -21.95
C ALA A 454 21.82 -0.77 -20.64
N SER A 455 20.87 0.18 -20.63
CA SER A 455 20.50 0.91 -19.40
C SER A 455 19.84 -0.01 -18.36
N CYS A 456 18.97 -0.93 -18.80
CA CYS A 456 18.31 -1.91 -17.93
C CYS A 456 19.33 -2.89 -17.34
N GLN A 457 20.27 -3.39 -18.15
CA GLN A 457 21.35 -4.26 -17.69
C GLN A 457 22.23 -3.59 -16.63
N LEU A 458 22.56 -2.31 -16.82
CA LEU A 458 23.30 -1.53 -15.82
C LEU A 458 22.51 -1.40 -14.51
N LEU A 459 21.21 -1.15 -14.58
CA LEU A 459 20.35 -1.04 -13.40
C LEU A 459 20.25 -2.38 -12.64
N ILE A 460 20.12 -3.49 -13.36
CA ILE A 460 20.12 -4.84 -12.78
C ILE A 460 21.46 -5.11 -12.06
N SER A 461 22.59 -4.77 -12.70
CA SER A 461 23.92 -4.92 -12.08
C SER A 461 24.06 -4.09 -10.80
N GLN A 462 23.52 -2.86 -10.77
CA GLN A 462 23.48 -2.04 -9.56
C GLN A 462 22.65 -2.66 -8.43
N HIS A 463 21.48 -3.21 -8.77
CA HIS A 463 20.64 -3.90 -7.79
C HIS A 463 21.29 -5.17 -7.25
N GLN A 464 21.93 -5.98 -8.11
CA GLN A 464 22.71 -7.15 -7.70
C GLN A 464 23.84 -6.78 -6.74
N ALA A 465 24.60 -5.71 -7.02
CA ALA A 465 25.66 -5.24 -6.14
C ALA A 465 25.11 -4.80 -4.76
N LYS A 466 23.94 -4.15 -4.75
CA LYS A 466 23.29 -3.72 -3.50
C LYS A 466 22.77 -4.90 -2.68
N ILE A 467 22.18 -5.90 -3.32
CA ILE A 467 21.76 -7.14 -2.66
C ILE A 467 22.97 -7.81 -2.03
N LYS A 468 24.08 -7.97 -2.77
CA LYS A 468 25.31 -8.57 -2.23
C LYS A 468 25.84 -7.83 -1.00
N SER A 469 25.89 -6.49 -1.03
CA SER A 469 26.31 -5.70 0.12
C SER A 469 25.39 -5.85 1.34
N LEU A 470 24.07 -5.98 1.14
CA LEU A 470 23.13 -6.20 2.23
C LEU A 470 23.24 -7.62 2.80
N THR A 471 23.46 -8.62 1.95
CA THR A 471 23.73 -9.99 2.37
C THR A 471 25.02 -10.07 3.22
N ASP A 472 26.10 -9.42 2.79
CA ASP A 472 27.35 -9.37 3.54
C ASP A 472 27.17 -8.68 4.91
N TYR A 473 26.37 -7.61 4.96
CA TYR A 473 26.03 -6.93 6.21
C TYR A 473 25.23 -7.82 7.16
N MET A 474 24.23 -8.54 6.64
CA MET A 474 23.41 -9.47 7.41
C MET A 474 24.26 -10.61 7.98
N GLN A 475 25.18 -11.19 7.19
CA GLN A 475 26.11 -12.22 7.67
C GLN A 475 27.03 -11.71 8.78
N ASN A 476 27.50 -10.46 8.69
CA ASN A 476 28.32 -9.85 9.73
C ASN A 476 27.52 -9.63 11.03
N MET A 477 26.24 -9.22 10.92
CA MET A 477 25.35 -9.12 12.07
C MET A 477 25.08 -10.48 12.72
N GLU A 478 24.89 -11.54 11.92
CA GLU A 478 24.69 -12.90 12.43
C GLU A 478 25.95 -13.44 13.13
N GLN A 479 27.15 -13.18 12.58
CA GLN A 479 28.40 -13.50 13.26
C GLN A 479 28.53 -12.78 14.60
N LYS A 480 28.14 -11.50 14.66
CA LYS A 480 28.21 -10.72 15.90
C LYS A 480 27.20 -11.20 16.93
N LYS A 481 26.01 -11.61 16.51
CA LYS A 481 25.02 -12.26 17.37
C LYS A 481 25.59 -13.56 17.96
N ARG A 482 26.18 -14.42 17.13
CA ARG A 482 26.81 -15.67 17.59
C ARG A 482 27.95 -15.45 18.59
N GLN A 483 28.77 -14.41 18.39
CA GLN A 483 29.81 -14.04 19.37
C GLN A 483 29.23 -13.60 20.72
N LEU A 484 28.09 -12.89 20.70
CA LEU A 484 27.42 -12.49 21.93
C LEU A 484 26.79 -13.70 22.64
N GLU A 485 26.20 -14.63 21.90
CA GLU A 485 25.69 -15.90 22.43
C GLU A 485 26.82 -16.72 23.09
N GLU A 486 27.96 -16.87 22.43
CA GLU A 486 29.13 -17.56 22.99
C GLU A 486 29.65 -16.86 24.27
N SER A 487 29.60 -15.53 24.33
CA SER A 487 29.98 -14.78 25.54
C SER A 487 28.98 -14.96 26.69
N GLN A 488 27.69 -15.09 26.36
CA GLN A 488 26.62 -15.33 27.33
C GLN A 488 26.75 -16.73 27.92
N ASP A 489 27.04 -17.74 27.10
CA ASP A 489 27.29 -19.11 27.56
C ASP A 489 28.50 -19.19 28.49
N ALA A 490 29.60 -18.50 28.14
CA ALA A 490 30.79 -18.44 28.98
C ALA A 490 30.54 -17.80 30.36
N LEU A 491 29.80 -16.69 30.40
CA LEU A 491 29.39 -16.03 31.65
C LEU A 491 28.46 -16.94 32.48
N THR A 492 27.57 -17.67 31.82
CA THR A 492 26.67 -18.62 32.48
C THR A 492 27.46 -19.76 33.12
N GLU A 493 28.51 -20.26 32.46
CA GLU A 493 29.41 -21.27 33.01
C GLU A 493 30.21 -20.75 34.22
N GLU A 494 30.70 -19.51 34.19
CA GLU A 494 31.36 -18.88 35.35
C GLU A 494 30.42 -18.72 36.54
N LEU A 495 29.18 -18.29 36.31
CA LEU A 495 28.16 -18.19 37.35
C LEU A 495 27.87 -19.55 38.00
N ALA A 496 27.78 -20.62 37.20
CA ALA A 496 27.58 -21.97 37.72
C ALA A 496 28.78 -22.44 38.57
N LYS A 497 30.02 -22.10 38.17
CA LYS A 497 31.23 -22.40 38.95
C LYS A 497 31.26 -21.67 40.29
N LEU A 498 30.86 -20.39 40.31
CA LEU A 498 30.80 -19.58 41.53
C LEU A 498 29.75 -20.13 42.51
N GLN A 499 28.55 -20.47 42.03
CA GLN A 499 27.50 -21.09 42.86
C GLN A 499 27.92 -22.45 43.42
N ALA A 500 28.68 -23.24 42.66
CA ALA A 500 29.24 -24.51 43.13
C ALA A 500 30.40 -24.32 44.14
N HIS A 501 31.07 -23.17 44.13
CA HIS A 501 32.10 -22.82 45.12
C HIS A 501 31.45 -22.33 46.42
N GLU A 502 30.38 -21.52 46.32
CA GLU A 502 29.59 -21.03 47.45
C GLU A 502 28.99 -22.18 48.26
N LYS A 503 28.32 -23.15 47.60
CA LYS A 503 27.79 -24.34 48.27
C LYS A 503 28.85 -25.23 48.93
N ARG A 504 30.09 -25.25 48.40
CA ARG A 504 31.21 -25.97 49.05
C ARG A 504 31.74 -25.22 50.27
N HIS A 505 31.64 -23.89 50.28
CA HIS A 505 32.06 -23.07 51.41
C HIS A 505 31.04 -23.10 52.56
N GLU A 506 29.74 -23.18 52.29
CA GLU A 506 28.71 -23.36 53.32
C GLU A 506 28.85 -24.71 54.05
N VAL A 507 29.07 -25.81 53.32
CA VAL A 507 29.21 -27.15 53.91
C VAL A 507 30.49 -27.32 54.76
N SER A 508 31.51 -26.46 54.57
CA SER A 508 32.73 -26.46 55.38
C SER A 508 32.72 -25.46 56.55
N GLY A 509 31.74 -24.54 56.58
CA GLY A 509 31.53 -23.61 57.69
C GLY A 509 30.89 -24.28 58.91
N ASP A 510 29.97 -25.23 58.68
CA ASP A 510 29.17 -25.87 59.73
C ASP A 510 29.93 -26.91 60.57
N GLU A 511 31.11 -27.37 60.12
CA GLU A 511 31.94 -28.33 60.89
C GLU A 511 32.93 -27.65 61.85
N LYS A 512 33.12 -26.32 61.79
CA LYS A 512 34.12 -25.61 62.60
C LYS A 512 33.58 -24.85 63.81
N GLU A 513 32.27 -24.74 63.99
CA GLU A 513 31.67 -23.97 65.10
C GLU A 513 31.33 -24.81 66.36
N LYS A 514 31.83 -26.04 66.49
CA LYS A 514 31.53 -26.92 67.66
C LYS A 514 32.67 -27.23 68.63
N GLU A 515 33.88 -26.76 68.39
CA GLU A 515 35.00 -26.93 69.32
C GLU A 515 35.72 -25.60 69.49
N ASP A 516 35.40 -24.88 70.57
CA ASP A 516 36.37 -24.15 71.41
C ASP A 516 35.65 -23.16 72.33
N ILE A 517 35.01 -23.71 73.37
CA ILE A 517 34.65 -22.97 74.57
C ILE A 517 35.59 -23.44 75.68
N GLY A 518 36.69 -22.71 75.87
CA GLY A 518 37.57 -23.00 76.99
C GLY A 518 38.85 -22.17 77.05
N ARG A 519 38.79 -21.08 77.83
CA ARG A 519 39.77 -20.62 78.85
C ARG A 519 40.26 -19.17 78.68
N LEU A 520 39.70 -18.35 79.56
CA LEU A 520 40.37 -17.50 80.56
C LEU A 520 41.54 -16.59 80.14
N ASP A 521 41.20 -15.30 80.13
CA ASP A 521 41.74 -14.25 81.01
C ASP A 521 43.08 -13.60 80.62
N GLY A 522 42.97 -12.46 79.92
CA GLY A 522 44.04 -11.48 79.73
C GLY A 522 43.91 -10.64 78.43
N ASP A 523 42.81 -9.91 78.20
CA ASP A 523 42.46 -9.60 76.80
C ASP A 523 41.67 -8.29 76.54
N GLU A 524 41.85 -7.18 77.26
CA GLU A 524 41.03 -5.97 76.97
C GLU A 524 41.41 -5.27 75.64
N ASP A 525 42.71 -5.18 75.32
CA ASP A 525 43.20 -4.62 74.04
C ASP A 525 43.06 -5.59 72.86
N ILE A 526 43.22 -6.88 73.13
CA ILE A 526 43.01 -7.94 72.13
C ILE A 526 41.51 -8.08 71.85
N LYS A 527 40.63 -8.03 72.85
CA LYS A 527 39.18 -8.02 72.65
C LYS A 527 38.70 -6.81 71.86
N LYS A 528 39.27 -5.63 72.07
CA LYS A 528 38.89 -4.43 71.31
C LYS A 528 39.32 -4.50 69.84
N THR A 529 40.54 -5.00 69.57
CA THR A 529 41.01 -5.23 68.20
C THR A 529 40.28 -6.40 67.53
N LEU A 530 39.90 -7.43 68.29
CA LEU A 530 39.05 -8.53 67.82
C LEU A 530 37.63 -8.04 67.52
N GLU A 531 37.06 -7.16 68.35
CA GLU A 531 35.75 -6.55 68.14
C GLU A 531 35.74 -5.64 66.92
N GLU A 532 36.77 -4.81 66.71
CA GLU A 532 36.92 -4.02 65.48
C GLU A 532 37.14 -4.90 64.24
N GLN A 533 37.88 -6.00 64.35
CA GLN A 533 38.03 -6.96 63.25
C GLN A 533 36.72 -7.68 62.94
N LEU A 534 35.96 -8.10 63.96
CA LEU A 534 34.65 -8.74 63.81
C LEU A 534 33.61 -7.79 63.23
N GLU A 535 33.63 -6.52 63.61
CA GLU A 535 32.70 -5.51 63.09
C GLU A 535 33.03 -5.15 61.63
N ASN A 536 34.32 -5.01 61.29
CA ASN A 536 34.75 -4.87 59.90
C ASN A 536 34.38 -6.10 59.04
N HIS A 537 34.48 -7.31 59.61
CA HIS A 537 34.07 -8.54 58.93
C HIS A 537 32.55 -8.60 58.75
N ARG A 538 31.77 -8.15 59.75
CA ARG A 538 30.31 -8.03 59.65
C ARG A 538 29.89 -7.01 58.59
N GLU A 539 30.50 -5.84 58.55
CA GLU A 539 30.21 -4.84 57.51
C GLU A 539 30.58 -5.35 56.11
N ALA A 540 31.71 -6.05 55.97
CA ALA A 540 32.13 -6.65 54.72
C ALA A 540 31.13 -7.74 54.26
N HIS A 541 30.70 -8.62 55.17
CA HIS A 541 29.66 -9.61 54.88
C HIS A 541 28.33 -8.97 54.56
N GLN A 542 27.94 -7.90 55.25
CA GLN A 542 26.67 -7.22 54.99
C GLN A 542 26.67 -6.52 53.62
N LYS A 543 27.79 -5.93 53.20
CA LYS A 543 27.98 -5.39 51.85
C LYS A 543 28.03 -6.49 50.78
N GLN A 544 28.56 -7.65 51.10
CA GLN A 544 28.57 -8.79 50.17
C GLN A 544 27.17 -9.39 50.02
N LEU A 545 26.42 -9.52 51.12
CA LEU A 545 25.02 -9.95 51.10
C LEU A 545 24.11 -8.96 50.38
N SER A 546 24.35 -7.64 50.50
CA SER A 546 23.57 -6.65 49.74
C SER A 546 23.84 -6.78 48.24
N ARG A 547 25.11 -6.91 47.83
CA ARG A 547 25.46 -7.12 46.41
C ARG A 547 24.88 -8.40 45.85
N LEU A 548 24.90 -9.49 46.62
CA LEU A 548 24.30 -10.76 46.20
C LEU A 548 22.77 -10.65 46.09
N ARG A 549 22.11 -9.89 46.98
CA ARG A 549 20.67 -9.62 46.86
C ARG A 549 20.34 -8.81 45.62
N ASP A 550 21.10 -7.76 45.34
CA ASP A 550 20.93 -6.93 44.14
C ASP A 550 21.14 -7.78 42.87
N GLU A 551 22.15 -8.65 42.86
CA GLU A 551 22.42 -9.55 41.73
C GLU A 551 21.35 -10.63 41.55
N ILE A 552 20.79 -11.15 42.65
CA ILE A 552 19.63 -12.06 42.61
C ILE A 552 18.41 -11.35 42.06
N GLU A 553 18.16 -10.11 42.47
CA GLU A 553 17.01 -9.33 42.00
C GLU A 553 17.13 -9.01 40.50
N ASP A 554 18.33 -8.67 40.02
CA ASP A 554 18.58 -8.43 38.59
C ASP A 554 18.46 -9.71 37.77
N LYS A 555 18.92 -10.86 38.28
CA LYS A 555 18.71 -12.17 37.63
C LYS A 555 17.25 -12.58 37.62
N GLN A 556 16.49 -12.27 38.67
CA GLN A 556 15.05 -12.52 38.71
C GLN A 556 14.33 -11.66 37.67
N ARG A 557 14.73 -10.39 37.53
CA ARG A 557 14.22 -9.48 36.47
C ARG A 557 14.47 -10.05 35.07
N MET A 558 15.68 -10.54 34.81
CA MET A 558 16.02 -11.16 33.52
C MET A 558 15.24 -12.46 33.29
N LEU A 559 14.99 -13.27 34.31
CA LEU A 559 14.15 -14.46 34.20
C LEU A 559 12.70 -14.11 33.85
N ASP A 560 12.15 -13.07 34.47
CA ASP A 560 10.80 -12.60 34.17
C ASP A 560 10.71 -12.06 32.73
N GLU A 561 11.69 -11.27 32.28
CA GLU A 561 11.77 -10.79 30.89
C GLU A 561 11.90 -11.92 29.87
N LEU A 562 12.72 -12.94 30.16
CA LEU A 562 12.85 -14.12 29.30
C LEU A 562 11.57 -14.95 29.29
N THR A 563 10.85 -15.04 30.40
CA THR A 563 9.59 -15.77 30.49
C THR A 563 8.50 -15.08 29.68
N ASP A 564 8.40 -13.76 29.77
CA ASP A 564 7.47 -12.95 28.97
C ASP A 564 7.78 -13.05 27.48
N LEU A 565 9.07 -13.01 27.11
CA LEU A 565 9.51 -13.17 25.73
C LEU A 565 9.14 -14.56 25.17
N ASN A 566 9.36 -15.61 25.96
CA ASN A 566 9.08 -16.98 25.56
C ASN A 566 7.57 -17.23 25.43
N GLN A 567 6.76 -16.63 26.30
CA GLN A 567 5.30 -16.65 26.18
C GLN A 567 4.82 -15.89 24.93
N GLY A 568 5.45 -14.77 24.60
CA GLY A 568 5.21 -14.05 23.35
C GLY A 568 5.52 -14.89 22.11
N LEU A 569 6.66 -15.59 22.10
CA LEU A 569 7.05 -16.47 21.01
C LEU A 569 6.11 -17.66 20.84
N LEU A 570 5.59 -18.24 21.93
CA LEU A 570 4.60 -19.32 21.86
C LEU A 570 3.28 -18.86 21.22
N LEU A 571 2.78 -17.68 21.60
CA LEU A 571 1.57 -17.11 21.00
C LEU A 571 1.78 -16.79 19.52
N GLU A 572 2.97 -16.32 19.14
CA GLU A 572 3.32 -16.07 17.74
C GLU A 572 3.38 -17.39 16.95
N GLN A 573 3.94 -18.45 17.54
CA GLN A 573 3.97 -19.78 16.94
C GLN A 573 2.55 -20.36 16.74
N GLU A 574 1.66 -20.25 17.73
CA GLU A 574 0.27 -20.70 17.60
C GLU A 574 -0.48 -19.92 16.51
N ARG A 575 -0.25 -18.61 16.42
CA ARG A 575 -0.82 -17.77 15.37
C ARG A 575 -0.31 -18.18 13.99
N LEU A 576 0.99 -18.37 13.82
CA LEU A 576 1.60 -18.83 12.57
C LEU A 576 1.05 -20.20 12.15
N MET A 577 0.82 -21.11 13.10
CA MET A 577 0.24 -22.42 12.82
C MET A 577 -1.23 -22.32 12.37
N SER A 578 -2.02 -21.45 13.02
CA SER A 578 -3.39 -21.19 12.58
C SER A 578 -3.45 -20.56 11.17
N ASP A 579 -2.54 -19.66 10.85
CA ASP A 579 -2.48 -19.03 9.54
C ASP A 579 -1.99 -20.02 8.46
N TYR A 580 -1.06 -20.91 8.80
CA TYR A 580 -0.65 -22.03 7.92
C TYR A 580 -1.82 -22.95 7.59
N ASP A 581 -2.63 -23.34 8.59
CA ASP A 581 -3.79 -24.22 8.38
C ASP A 581 -4.86 -23.58 7.50
N LYS A 582 -5.07 -22.25 7.62
CA LYS A 582 -5.99 -21.51 6.73
C LYS A 582 -5.49 -21.49 5.28
N VAL A 583 -4.21 -21.15 5.08
CA VAL A 583 -3.61 -21.10 3.74
C VAL A 583 -3.68 -22.49 3.08
N LYS A 584 -3.42 -23.55 3.85
CA LYS A 584 -3.54 -24.94 3.38
C LYS A 584 -4.97 -25.30 2.98
N ALA A 585 -5.98 -24.85 3.72
CA ALA A 585 -7.37 -25.07 3.36
C ALA A 585 -7.77 -24.32 2.07
N GLU A 586 -7.28 -23.10 1.90
CA GLU A 586 -7.51 -22.29 0.69
C GLU A 586 -6.80 -22.88 -0.55
N GLU A 587 -5.59 -23.40 -0.39
CA GLU A 587 -4.85 -24.14 -1.42
C GLU A 587 -5.68 -25.34 -1.91
N GLN A 588 -6.23 -26.15 -0.99
CA GLN A 588 -7.08 -27.29 -1.34
C GLN A 588 -8.35 -26.89 -2.09
N GLU A 589 -8.98 -25.77 -1.71
CA GLU A 589 -10.17 -25.26 -2.41
C GLU A 589 -9.82 -24.77 -3.84
N LYS A 590 -8.68 -24.09 -3.99
CA LYS A 590 -8.19 -23.61 -5.29
C LYS A 590 -7.83 -24.76 -6.21
N ASP A 591 -7.17 -25.80 -5.69
CA ASP A 591 -6.88 -27.03 -6.45
C ASP A 591 -8.15 -27.72 -6.93
N ALA A 592 -9.18 -27.82 -6.08
CA ALA A 592 -10.47 -28.38 -6.49
C ALA A 592 -11.15 -27.55 -7.60
N LYS A 593 -11.06 -26.22 -7.52
CA LYS A 593 -11.58 -25.32 -8.58
C LYS A 593 -10.78 -25.46 -9.87
N LEU A 594 -9.47 -25.58 -9.79
CA LEU A 594 -8.59 -25.76 -10.95
C LEU A 594 -8.91 -27.07 -11.66
N GLN A 595 -9.06 -28.17 -10.94
CA GLN A 595 -9.47 -29.46 -11.52
C GLN A 595 -10.81 -29.36 -12.27
N LYS A 596 -11.78 -28.62 -11.70
CA LYS A 596 -13.08 -28.41 -12.35
C LYS A 596 -12.96 -27.56 -13.63
N LEU A 597 -12.11 -26.54 -13.63
CA LEU A 597 -11.86 -25.71 -14.81
C LEU A 597 -11.11 -26.48 -15.90
N MET A 598 -10.15 -27.32 -15.53
CA MET A 598 -9.46 -28.20 -16.47
C MET A 598 -10.44 -29.13 -17.19
N LEU A 599 -11.36 -29.76 -16.46
CA LEU A 599 -12.40 -30.61 -17.04
C LEU A 599 -13.30 -29.82 -18.01
N LEU A 600 -13.65 -28.59 -17.67
CA LEU A 600 -14.48 -27.73 -18.53
C LEU A 600 -13.72 -27.32 -19.80
N ASN A 601 -12.42 -27.04 -19.69
CA ASN A 601 -11.58 -26.70 -20.83
C ASN A 601 -11.39 -27.89 -21.78
N GLU A 602 -11.19 -29.09 -21.23
CA GLU A 602 -11.11 -30.33 -22.02
C GLU A 602 -12.41 -30.58 -22.79
N GLN A 603 -13.57 -30.34 -22.17
CA GLN A 603 -14.87 -30.40 -22.86
C GLN A 603 -15.00 -29.36 -23.99
N GLN A 604 -14.46 -28.16 -23.79
CA GLN A 604 -14.47 -27.12 -24.82
C GLN A 604 -13.54 -27.45 -25.98
N GLU A 605 -12.36 -28.01 -25.72
CA GLU A 605 -11.45 -28.46 -26.77
C GLU A 605 -12.06 -29.60 -27.58
N GLN A 606 -12.69 -30.58 -26.93
CA GLN A 606 -13.40 -31.65 -27.62
C GLN A 606 -14.50 -31.10 -28.54
N ALA A 607 -15.31 -30.17 -28.07
CA ALA A 607 -16.34 -29.53 -28.88
C ALA A 607 -15.75 -28.74 -30.08
N ARG A 608 -14.55 -28.20 -29.92
CA ARG A 608 -13.83 -27.45 -30.96
C ARG A 608 -13.27 -28.39 -32.03
N GLU A 609 -12.75 -29.55 -31.63
CA GLU A 609 -12.33 -30.60 -32.56
C GLU A 609 -13.52 -31.15 -33.36
N ASP A 610 -14.65 -31.40 -32.71
CA ASP A 610 -15.88 -31.85 -33.38
C ASP A 610 -16.38 -30.82 -34.41
N LEU A 611 -16.35 -29.53 -34.05
CA LEU A 611 -16.69 -28.42 -34.97
C LEU A 611 -15.74 -28.38 -36.17
N LYS A 612 -14.43 -28.57 -35.95
CA LYS A 612 -13.45 -28.62 -37.03
C LYS A 612 -13.70 -29.80 -37.97
N GLY A 613 -14.03 -30.97 -37.42
CA GLY A 613 -14.41 -32.14 -38.22
C GLY A 613 -15.66 -31.89 -39.08
N LEU A 614 -16.63 -31.15 -38.54
CA LEU A 614 -17.82 -30.74 -39.28
C LEU A 614 -17.48 -29.72 -40.39
N GLU A 615 -16.62 -28.73 -40.11
CA GLU A 615 -16.15 -27.76 -41.10
C GLU A 615 -15.43 -28.43 -42.27
N GLU A 616 -14.56 -29.40 -42.00
CA GLU A 616 -13.88 -30.19 -43.04
C GLU A 616 -14.87 -31.00 -43.88
N THR A 617 -15.92 -31.54 -43.26
CA THR A 617 -16.98 -32.27 -43.96
C THR A 617 -17.78 -31.34 -44.87
N VAL A 618 -18.16 -30.16 -44.37
CA VAL A 618 -18.86 -29.14 -45.16
C VAL A 618 -18.00 -28.65 -46.32
N ALA A 619 -16.70 -28.46 -46.12
CA ALA A 619 -15.77 -28.08 -47.18
C ALA A 619 -15.69 -29.14 -48.29
N LYS A 620 -15.65 -30.43 -47.93
CA LYS A 620 -15.68 -31.55 -48.89
C LYS A 620 -16.99 -31.58 -49.68
N GLU A 621 -18.13 -31.39 -49.03
CA GLU A 621 -19.43 -31.34 -49.69
C GLU A 621 -19.54 -30.14 -50.65
N LEU A 622 -19.06 -28.96 -50.24
CA LEU A 622 -19.01 -27.78 -51.10
C LEU A 622 -18.11 -27.98 -52.33
N GLN A 623 -16.96 -28.64 -52.16
CA GLN A 623 -16.08 -28.97 -53.28
C GLN A 623 -16.74 -29.96 -54.24
N THR A 624 -17.45 -30.95 -53.71
CA THR A 624 -18.21 -31.93 -54.50
C THR A 624 -19.32 -31.24 -55.29
N LEU A 625 -20.04 -30.32 -54.67
CA LEU A 625 -21.09 -29.52 -55.29
C LEU A 625 -20.52 -28.57 -56.36
N HIS A 626 -19.34 -28.00 -56.14
CA HIS A 626 -18.60 -27.22 -57.13
C HIS A 626 -18.24 -28.06 -58.36
N ASN A 627 -17.74 -29.28 -58.15
CA ASN A 627 -17.41 -30.21 -59.23
C ASN A 627 -18.65 -30.63 -60.03
N LEU A 628 -19.76 -30.94 -59.36
CA LEU A 628 -21.04 -31.25 -60.01
C LEU A 628 -21.57 -30.06 -60.82
N ARG A 629 -21.49 -28.83 -60.29
CA ARG A 629 -21.85 -27.62 -61.02
C ARG A 629 -21.00 -27.45 -62.27
N LYS A 630 -19.69 -27.70 -62.19
CA LYS A 630 -18.78 -27.62 -63.34
C LYS A 630 -19.15 -28.63 -64.43
N LEU A 631 -19.44 -29.88 -64.04
CA LEU A 631 -19.92 -30.92 -64.96
C LEU A 631 -21.26 -30.55 -65.59
N PHE A 632 -22.20 -30.02 -64.81
CA PHE A 632 -23.50 -29.58 -65.31
C PHE A 632 -23.38 -28.45 -66.33
N VAL A 633 -22.54 -27.44 -66.07
CA VAL A 633 -22.27 -26.34 -66.99
C VAL A 633 -21.61 -26.85 -68.28
N GLN A 634 -20.67 -27.80 -68.18
CA GLN A 634 -20.07 -28.43 -69.36
C GLN A 634 -21.11 -29.20 -70.18
N ASP A 635 -21.93 -30.03 -69.54
CA ASP A 635 -22.98 -30.81 -70.22
C ASP A 635 -24.04 -29.88 -70.85
N LEU A 636 -24.43 -28.80 -70.17
CA LEU A 636 -25.31 -27.77 -70.72
C LEU A 636 -24.69 -27.09 -71.94
N THR A 637 -23.41 -26.70 -71.86
CA THR A 637 -22.67 -26.09 -72.98
C THR A 637 -22.55 -27.05 -74.16
N THR A 638 -22.37 -28.35 -73.89
CA THR A 638 -22.27 -29.39 -74.91
C THR A 638 -23.63 -29.66 -75.56
N ARG A 639 -24.72 -29.66 -74.79
CA ARG A 639 -26.09 -29.75 -75.32
C ARG A 639 -26.50 -28.52 -76.13
N VAL A 640 -26.15 -27.32 -75.70
CA VAL A 640 -26.39 -26.07 -76.47
C VAL A 640 -25.62 -26.07 -77.78
N LYS A 641 -24.40 -26.62 -77.79
CA LYS A 641 -23.63 -26.83 -79.03
C LYS A 641 -24.26 -27.89 -79.94
N LYS A 642 -24.74 -29.01 -79.39
CA LYS A 642 -25.44 -30.06 -80.15
C LYS A 642 -26.81 -29.63 -80.65
N SER A 643 -27.55 -28.80 -79.91
CA SER A 643 -28.85 -28.27 -80.34
C SER A 643 -28.73 -27.18 -81.41
N ALA A 644 -27.55 -26.56 -81.55
CA ALA A 644 -27.25 -25.65 -82.65
C ALA A 644 -26.93 -26.37 -83.98
N GLU A 645 -26.79 -27.70 -83.98
CA GLU A 645 -26.41 -28.51 -85.16
C GLU A 645 -27.49 -29.48 -85.66
N LEU A 646 -28.66 -29.56 -85.01
CA LEU A 646 -29.73 -30.49 -85.41
C LEU A 646 -31.13 -29.85 -85.26
N ASP A 647 -31.46 -28.93 -86.16
CA ASP A 647 -32.83 -28.69 -86.59
C ASP A 647 -33.14 -29.64 -87.75
N CYS A 648 -33.74 -30.81 -87.46
CA CYS A 648 -34.62 -31.60 -88.34
C CYS A 648 -35.02 -32.92 -87.65
N GLU A 649 -36.31 -33.28 -87.80
CA GLU A 649 -36.98 -34.56 -87.52
C GLU A 649 -37.62 -34.80 -86.13
N GLU A 650 -38.95 -34.89 -86.20
CA GLU A 650 -39.94 -35.16 -85.15
C GLU A 650 -40.00 -36.63 -84.69
N GLY A 651 -40.55 -36.83 -83.49
CA GLY A 651 -41.45 -37.96 -83.22
C GLY A 651 -40.88 -39.08 -82.37
N LEU A 652 -41.26 -39.10 -81.08
CA LEU A 652 -41.68 -40.27 -80.26
C LEU A 652 -41.64 -39.92 -78.76
N GLY A 653 -42.67 -39.21 -78.30
CA GLY A 653 -42.95 -39.01 -76.88
C GLY A 653 -43.89 -40.08 -76.33
N ASN A 654 -43.64 -40.58 -75.10
CA ASN A 654 -44.60 -40.45 -74.00
C ASN A 654 -44.07 -41.00 -72.65
N VAL A 655 -43.30 -42.10 -72.64
CA VAL A 655 -42.96 -42.80 -71.36
C VAL A 655 -41.67 -42.28 -70.73
N ALA A 656 -40.59 -42.18 -71.50
CA ALA A 656 -39.32 -41.61 -71.03
C ALA A 656 -39.46 -40.14 -70.63
N GLN A 657 -40.36 -39.42 -71.31
CA GLN A 657 -40.67 -38.02 -71.02
C GLN A 657 -41.43 -37.89 -69.68
N LYS A 658 -42.39 -38.78 -69.39
CA LYS A 658 -43.09 -38.81 -68.09
C LYS A 658 -42.17 -39.15 -66.90
N GLN A 659 -41.29 -40.15 -67.04
CA GLN A 659 -40.33 -40.47 -65.97
C GLN A 659 -39.33 -39.33 -65.75
N LYS A 660 -38.90 -38.67 -66.82
CA LYS A 660 -38.00 -37.51 -66.74
C LYS A 660 -38.69 -36.29 -66.13
N ILE A 661 -39.97 -36.06 -66.46
CA ILE A 661 -40.79 -35.03 -65.82
C ILE A 661 -40.96 -35.34 -64.33
N SER A 662 -41.31 -36.56 -63.95
CA SER A 662 -41.46 -36.95 -62.54
C SER A 662 -40.15 -36.82 -61.73
N PHE A 663 -39.01 -37.19 -62.33
CA PHE A 663 -37.70 -37.00 -61.71
C PHE A 663 -37.34 -35.52 -61.57
N LEU A 664 -37.66 -34.70 -62.57
CA LEU A 664 -37.46 -33.25 -62.52
C LEU A 664 -38.39 -32.58 -61.52
N GLU A 665 -39.64 -33.02 -61.39
CA GLU A 665 -40.61 -32.53 -60.41
C GLU A 665 -40.15 -32.84 -58.98
N ASN A 666 -39.67 -34.06 -58.71
CA ASN A 666 -39.16 -34.43 -57.39
C ASN A 666 -37.88 -33.63 -57.03
N ASN A 667 -36.96 -33.46 -57.99
CA ASN A 667 -35.80 -32.59 -57.79
C ASN A 667 -36.19 -31.13 -57.57
N LEU A 668 -37.18 -30.62 -58.32
CA LEU A 668 -37.70 -29.27 -58.15
C LEU A 668 -38.35 -29.10 -56.78
N GLU A 669 -39.06 -30.11 -56.28
CA GLU A 669 -39.69 -30.09 -54.97
C GLU A 669 -38.63 -30.11 -53.84
N GLN A 670 -37.60 -30.95 -53.95
CA GLN A 670 -36.47 -30.97 -53.02
C GLN A 670 -35.72 -29.64 -53.03
N LEU A 671 -35.44 -29.09 -54.21
CA LEU A 671 -34.79 -27.80 -54.36
C LEU A 671 -35.65 -26.68 -53.77
N THR A 672 -36.97 -26.76 -53.91
CA THR A 672 -37.91 -25.81 -53.30
C THR A 672 -37.92 -25.92 -51.77
N LYS A 673 -37.82 -27.12 -51.21
CA LYS A 673 -37.70 -27.33 -49.74
C LYS A 673 -36.41 -26.73 -49.21
N VAL A 674 -35.28 -27.00 -49.86
CA VAL A 674 -33.97 -26.42 -49.50
C VAL A 674 -34.00 -24.90 -49.64
N HIS A 675 -34.57 -24.36 -50.72
CA HIS A 675 -34.71 -22.91 -50.91
C HIS A 675 -35.57 -22.27 -49.81
N LYS A 676 -36.71 -22.88 -49.45
CA LYS A 676 -37.56 -22.41 -48.35
C LYS A 676 -36.86 -22.48 -46.99
N GLN A 677 -35.98 -23.46 -46.78
CA GLN A 677 -35.20 -23.55 -45.55
C GLN A 677 -34.11 -22.47 -45.52
N LEU A 678 -33.33 -22.31 -46.59
CA LEU A 678 -32.32 -21.27 -46.71
C LEU A 678 -32.89 -19.85 -46.60
N VAL A 679 -34.11 -19.63 -47.08
CA VAL A 679 -34.81 -18.34 -46.93
C VAL A 679 -35.22 -18.09 -45.47
N ARG A 680 -35.66 -19.13 -44.75
CA ARG A 680 -35.96 -19.05 -43.31
C ARG A 680 -34.69 -18.80 -42.50
N ASP A 681 -33.65 -19.58 -42.73
CA ASP A 681 -32.36 -19.42 -42.04
C ASP A 681 -31.74 -18.03 -42.33
N ASN A 682 -31.87 -17.52 -43.57
CA ASN A 682 -31.45 -16.15 -43.90
C ASN A 682 -32.30 -15.08 -43.19
N ALA A 683 -33.60 -15.31 -42.99
CA ALA A 683 -34.44 -14.39 -42.25
C ALA A 683 -34.06 -14.35 -40.76
N ASP A 684 -33.78 -15.52 -40.18
CA ASP A 684 -33.34 -15.66 -38.78
C ASP A 684 -31.96 -15.02 -38.58
N LEU A 685 -31.01 -15.28 -39.48
CA LEU A 685 -29.70 -14.64 -39.47
C LEU A 685 -29.79 -13.11 -39.61
N ARG A 686 -30.69 -12.60 -40.45
CA ARG A 686 -30.95 -11.15 -40.57
C ARG A 686 -31.50 -10.53 -39.28
N CYS A 687 -32.20 -11.30 -38.45
CA CYS A 687 -32.69 -10.84 -37.16
C CYS A 687 -31.63 -10.94 -36.04
N GLU A 688 -30.75 -11.94 -36.10
CA GLU A 688 -29.71 -12.16 -35.09
C GLU A 688 -28.46 -11.27 -35.30
N LEU A 689 -28.10 -10.98 -36.56
CA LEU A 689 -26.91 -10.20 -36.89
C LEU A 689 -26.90 -8.81 -36.23
N PRO A 690 -28.00 -8.02 -36.22
CA PRO A 690 -28.04 -6.75 -35.50
C PRO A 690 -27.89 -6.89 -33.98
N LYS A 691 -28.36 -7.99 -33.38
CA LYS A 691 -28.22 -8.25 -31.93
C LYS A 691 -26.77 -8.55 -31.59
N LEU A 692 -26.11 -9.38 -32.40
CA LEU A 692 -24.69 -9.69 -32.27
C LEU A 692 -23.83 -8.44 -32.49
N GLU A 693 -24.13 -7.62 -33.49
CA GLU A 693 -23.44 -6.33 -33.70
C GLU A 693 -23.63 -5.35 -32.53
N LYS A 694 -24.82 -5.30 -31.93
CA LYS A 694 -25.08 -4.47 -30.75
C LYS A 694 -24.30 -4.96 -29.54
N ARG A 695 -24.23 -6.29 -29.34
CA ARG A 695 -23.39 -6.91 -28.29
C ARG A 695 -21.91 -6.61 -28.53
N LEU A 696 -21.44 -6.74 -29.76
CA LEU A 696 -20.05 -6.45 -30.14
C LEU A 696 -19.67 -4.98 -29.95
N ARG A 697 -20.58 -4.05 -30.29
CA ARG A 697 -20.38 -2.61 -30.01
C ARG A 697 -20.35 -2.31 -28.52
N ALA A 698 -21.19 -2.96 -27.72
CA ALA A 698 -21.20 -2.78 -26.27
C ALA A 698 -19.93 -3.35 -25.61
N THR A 699 -19.44 -4.51 -26.07
CA THR A 699 -18.17 -5.07 -25.59
C THR A 699 -16.99 -4.21 -26.03
N ALA A 700 -16.94 -3.77 -27.29
CA ALA A 700 -15.90 -2.84 -27.78
C ALA A 700 -15.89 -1.51 -27.01
N GLY A 701 -17.06 -0.95 -26.68
CA GLY A 701 -17.17 0.24 -25.85
C GLY A 701 -16.64 0.05 -24.43
N ARG A 702 -16.91 -1.12 -23.82
CA ARG A 702 -16.40 -1.48 -22.49
C ARG A 702 -14.88 -1.68 -22.51
N VAL A 703 -14.36 -2.37 -23.52
CA VAL A 703 -12.91 -2.56 -23.71
C VAL A 703 -12.23 -1.20 -23.84
N LYS A 704 -12.75 -0.29 -24.67
CA LYS A 704 -12.21 1.07 -24.80
C LYS A 704 -12.24 1.87 -23.50
N ALA A 705 -13.28 1.73 -22.68
CA ALA A 705 -13.35 2.37 -21.38
C ALA A 705 -12.30 1.81 -20.40
N LEU A 706 -12.11 0.48 -20.39
CA LEU A 706 -11.09 -0.18 -19.59
C LEU A 706 -9.67 0.17 -20.05
N GLU A 707 -9.42 0.25 -21.35
CA GLU A 707 -8.14 0.70 -21.92
C GLU A 707 -7.81 2.14 -21.52
N ASN A 708 -8.81 3.03 -21.53
CA ASN A 708 -8.63 4.40 -21.06
C ASN A 708 -8.34 4.48 -19.56
N ALA A 709 -9.07 3.72 -18.74
CA ALA A 709 -8.83 3.66 -17.29
C ALA A 709 -7.45 3.08 -16.97
N LEU A 710 -7.02 2.04 -17.69
CA LEU A 710 -5.68 1.45 -17.56
C LEU A 710 -4.58 2.43 -17.97
N LYS A 711 -4.80 3.18 -19.05
CA LYS A 711 -3.88 4.23 -19.49
C LYS A 711 -3.76 5.33 -18.43
N GLU A 712 -4.86 5.79 -17.86
CA GLU A 712 -4.88 6.81 -16.81
C GLU A 712 -4.20 6.31 -15.54
N ALA A 713 -4.46 5.06 -15.12
CA ALA A 713 -3.80 4.43 -14.00
C ALA A 713 -2.28 4.30 -14.22
N LYS A 714 -1.84 3.92 -15.42
CA LYS A 714 -0.41 3.84 -15.80
C LYS A 714 0.26 5.21 -15.79
N GLU A 715 -0.42 6.25 -16.29
CA GLU A 715 0.10 7.61 -16.24
C GLU A 715 0.20 8.14 -14.81
N ASN A 716 -0.77 7.85 -13.95
CA ASN A 716 -0.74 8.20 -12.53
C ASN A 716 0.40 7.48 -11.80
N ALA A 717 0.56 6.17 -12.00
CA ALA A 717 1.67 5.40 -11.44
C ALA A 717 3.04 5.91 -11.92
N MET A 718 3.16 6.31 -13.19
CA MET A 718 4.38 6.93 -13.73
C MET A 718 4.67 8.30 -13.08
N ARG A 719 3.65 9.13 -12.84
CA ARG A 719 3.79 10.41 -12.13
C ARG A 719 4.24 10.19 -10.69
N ASP A 720 3.67 9.22 -10.00
CA ASP A 720 4.04 8.90 -8.62
C ASP A 720 5.45 8.32 -8.54
N ARG A 721 5.82 7.40 -9.43
CA ARG A 721 7.20 6.90 -9.54
C ARG A 721 8.20 8.04 -9.79
N LYS A 722 7.85 9.02 -10.63
CA LYS A 722 8.69 10.20 -10.87
C LYS A 722 8.84 11.06 -9.60
N ARG A 723 7.78 11.23 -8.82
CA ARG A 723 7.81 11.94 -7.53
C ARG A 723 8.68 11.22 -6.50
N TYR A 724 8.51 9.90 -6.36
CA TYR A 724 9.33 9.09 -5.47
C TYR A 724 10.81 9.12 -5.87
N GLN A 725 11.12 9.04 -7.17
CA GLN A 725 12.49 9.14 -7.65
C GLN A 725 13.12 10.50 -7.31
N GLN A 726 12.37 11.60 -7.50
CA GLN A 726 12.83 12.94 -7.14
C GLN A 726 13.09 13.08 -5.63
N GLU A 727 12.24 12.49 -4.78
CA GLU A 727 12.43 12.53 -3.34
C GLU A 727 13.64 11.67 -2.89
N VAL A 728 13.82 10.51 -3.51
CA VAL A 728 15.00 9.64 -3.27
C VAL A 728 16.28 10.37 -3.67
N ASP A 729 16.30 11.07 -4.80
CA ASP A 729 17.48 11.80 -5.25
C ASP A 729 17.78 13.02 -4.37
N ARG A 730 16.74 13.71 -3.89
CA ARG A 730 16.85 14.77 -2.88
C ARG A 730 17.45 14.25 -1.57
N ILE A 731 16.98 13.09 -1.07
CA ILE A 731 17.53 12.44 0.13
C ILE A 731 18.99 12.03 -0.10
N LYS A 732 19.33 11.48 -1.27
CA LYS A 732 20.73 11.13 -1.61
C LYS A 732 21.64 12.36 -1.67
N GLU A 733 21.16 13.49 -2.16
CA GLU A 733 21.91 14.75 -2.14
C GLU A 733 22.09 15.29 -0.73
N ALA A 734 21.05 15.27 0.11
CA ALA A 734 21.14 15.67 1.51
C ALA A 734 22.12 14.78 2.30
N VAL A 735 22.10 13.46 2.07
CA VAL A 735 23.04 12.51 2.68
C VAL A 735 24.46 12.74 2.18
N ARG A 736 24.66 13.01 0.88
CA ARG A 736 25.98 13.38 0.33
C ARG A 736 26.51 14.68 0.92
N ALA A 737 25.68 15.72 1.04
CA ALA A 737 26.04 16.99 1.66
C ALA A 737 26.42 16.81 3.15
N LYS A 738 25.64 16.00 3.89
CA LYS A 738 25.91 15.70 5.31
C LYS A 738 27.18 14.85 5.50
N ASN A 739 27.46 13.93 4.59
CA ASN A 739 28.70 13.14 4.59
C ASN A 739 29.93 13.97 4.18
N MET A 740 29.79 14.95 3.28
CA MET A 740 30.85 15.92 2.98
C MET A 740 31.10 16.86 4.17
N ALA A 741 30.06 17.28 4.89
CA ALA A 741 30.19 18.07 6.12
C ALA A 741 30.86 17.31 7.28
N ARG A 742 30.62 15.99 7.40
CA ARG A 742 31.32 15.13 8.37
C ARG A 742 32.80 14.87 8.06
N ARG A 743 33.26 15.13 6.83
CA ARG A 743 34.67 15.00 6.45
C ARG A 743 35.54 16.19 6.88
N GLY A 744 34.96 17.21 7.52
CA GLY A 744 35.64 18.45 7.91
C GLY A 744 36.38 18.45 9.25
N TYR A 745 36.25 17.42 10.10
CA TYR A 745 36.89 17.42 11.42
C TYR A 745 37.35 16.02 11.85
N SER A 746 38.43 15.52 11.25
CA SER A 746 39.28 14.52 11.89
C SER A 746 40.58 15.19 12.33
N ALA A 747 40.74 15.37 13.64
CA ALA A 747 41.97 15.86 14.24
C ALA A 747 43.13 14.91 13.89
N GLN A 748 44.19 15.46 13.27
CA GLN A 748 45.46 14.76 13.08
C GLN A 748 46.17 14.66 14.43
N ILE A 749 46.00 13.52 15.11
CA ILE A 749 46.86 13.14 16.24
C ILE A 749 48.17 12.62 15.65
N ALA A 750 49.24 13.38 15.87
CA ALA A 750 50.60 13.03 15.52
C ALA A 750 51.02 11.73 16.23
N LYS A 751 51.49 10.73 15.47
CA LYS A 751 52.19 9.56 16.02
C LYS A 751 53.69 9.86 16.13
N PRO A 752 54.39 9.33 17.16
CA PRO A 752 55.82 9.58 17.33
C PRO A 752 56.64 8.90 16.23
N ILE A 753 57.66 9.61 15.78
CA ILE A 753 58.64 9.19 14.76
C ILE A 753 59.47 8.02 15.30
N ARG A 754 59.45 6.87 14.60
CA ARG A 754 60.52 5.86 14.66
C ARG A 754 61.45 6.05 13.45
N PRO A 755 62.77 5.89 13.60
CA PRO A 755 63.71 6.14 12.52
C PRO A 755 63.71 4.99 11.49
N GLY A 756 63.68 5.33 10.21
CA GLY A 756 64.06 4.44 9.11
C GLY A 756 62.92 3.91 8.25
N HIS A 757 62.45 4.69 7.27
CA HIS A 757 62.14 4.22 5.91
C HIS A 757 61.84 5.41 4.97
N HIS A 758 62.37 5.34 3.74
CA HIS A 758 62.34 6.37 2.70
C HIS A 758 60.95 6.52 2.03
N PRO A 759 60.58 7.71 1.51
CA PRO A 759 59.40 7.87 0.68
C PRO A 759 59.71 7.72 -0.82
N LEU A 760 58.83 7.02 -1.55
CA LEU A 760 58.80 7.00 -3.01
C LEU A 760 57.54 7.72 -3.53
N SER A 761 57.82 8.80 -4.26
CA SER A 761 57.20 9.31 -5.50
C SER A 761 55.66 9.50 -5.60
N SER A 762 55.27 10.74 -5.88
CA SER A 762 54.02 11.13 -6.57
C SER A 762 54.29 11.40 -8.06
N PRO A 763 53.25 11.34 -8.91
CA PRO A 763 53.09 12.39 -9.93
C PRO A 763 51.66 12.94 -10.01
N ILE A 764 51.50 14.27 -9.91
CA ILE A 764 51.26 15.26 -10.99
C ILE A 764 49.77 15.59 -11.16
N CYS A 765 49.42 16.82 -10.76
CA CYS A 765 48.25 17.58 -11.17
C CYS A 765 48.75 18.80 -11.96
N SER A 766 48.31 18.96 -13.21
CA SER A 766 48.52 20.17 -14.01
C SER A 766 47.18 20.87 -14.25
N SER A 767 47.03 22.04 -13.61
CA SER A 767 45.98 23.01 -13.87
C SER A 767 46.59 24.13 -14.74
N VAL A 768 46.07 24.32 -15.95
CA VAL A 768 46.40 25.45 -16.82
C VAL A 768 45.34 26.53 -16.67
N ARG A 769 45.82 27.77 -16.52
CA ARG A 769 45.06 29.03 -16.38
C ARG A 769 45.50 29.96 -17.51
N ALA A 770 44.54 30.55 -18.24
CA ALA A 770 44.65 31.78 -19.05
C ALA A 770 43.21 32.12 -19.52
N GLY A 771 42.68 33.35 -19.58
CA GLY A 771 43.25 34.68 -19.52
C GLY A 771 42.97 35.45 -20.81
N GLY A 772 41.92 36.29 -20.84
CA GLY A 772 41.92 37.62 -21.47
C GLY A 772 41.54 37.83 -22.96
N ASN A 773 40.57 38.74 -23.13
CA ASN A 773 40.40 39.80 -24.14
C ASN A 773 39.75 39.59 -25.53
N ASP A 774 38.63 40.30 -25.70
CA ASP A 774 38.28 41.29 -26.76
C ASP A 774 38.69 41.05 -28.22
N THR A 775 37.70 40.99 -29.13
CA THR A 775 37.34 42.09 -30.08
C THR A 775 36.34 41.61 -31.15
N HIS A 776 35.41 42.51 -31.50
CA HIS A 776 34.67 42.73 -32.77
C HIS A 776 34.68 41.60 -33.85
N ASN A 777 33.58 41.22 -34.52
CA ASN A 777 32.71 42.02 -35.40
C ASN A 777 31.73 41.05 -36.10
N ASN A 778 30.53 41.57 -36.42
CA ASN A 778 29.42 41.00 -37.21
C ASN A 778 28.64 39.78 -36.67
#